data_AF-A0A945Y406-F1
#
_entry.id   AF-A0A945Y406-F1
#
_cell.length_a   1.000
_cell.length_b   1.000
_cell.length_c   1.000
_cell.angle_alpha   90.00
_cell.angle_beta   90.00
_cell.angle_gamma   90.00
#
_symmetry.space_group_name_H-M   'P 1'
#
loop_
_entity.id
_entity.type
_entity.pdbx_description
1 polymer ?
#
loop_
_entity_poly.entity_id
_entity_poly.type
_entity_poly.pdbx_seq_one_letter_code
_entity_poly.pdbx_strand_id
1 'polypeptide(L)'
;MKKLLLLVLTIFTLNTFAADTTIIRVHDATDMTWYGNYDEWGVFPDGSETYRKIYLNYTMGCASSGCSDWDYTTIIQVLHRTGEIDSTLQQTPAFTVNGVGVDTLMIIDTSYIYYWDTLTNMLDSIISTPVEVVNFYTIQPTIPIDTLYYFPAGFYNMIFDSIGNIIDSIYVNPTGLLINSTNNWYSYFDIIESYELAKVITPYGSGLNNNWEFTHIFDITDFASILKDSVEIRAHYSGWSSGFSATLDFEFIEGTPPRNVTSLQNVYNGGCSYPSSATFEQNCLSPKTFWVDANSTQAMLKMTTTGHGFDNSQSAAEFKPIDYYVNIDGILTHTQFNWDADCGINPIYPQGGTWIYDRANWCPGKRAQTFNHEITNYISPSDSIEINVDFQSYTWSGTQTPSYSIACQLFMYEGANFTNDVEITDIIKPSLKHEYSRFNPICGKPLIKIRNYGSDPLTSVDIEYGVEGGVVHTFTWNGYLAFMEEEEVELPLLQNWSGTKDVFQVSVSNPSGNTDEYTDNNIMKSPFEHVPNYEDVFSVWTQTNAGVISTWTNESETSWKFFKDDGSLHAQSQIMYSNSQYRDTIEFTGGCYTFIIEDTDEDGLDYWANSDGVGYVKFRNVPGSWIPNLNFNPDFGTNIIHNFTAGTISSVEELQNKIEIFPNPAKDNIQIKADNLINSEVQIYNVLGEIILSKVAQKNSETISIENLPEGIYTIKLKGKNINATQKLVKQ
;
A
#
# COMPACT_ATOMS: atom_id res chain seq x y z
N MET A 1 -12.06 -48.00 57.44
CA MET A 1 -10.93 -47.46 56.65
C MET A 1 -11.49 -46.90 55.34
N LYS A 2 -11.48 -45.58 55.19
CA LYS A 2 -12.00 -44.85 54.02
C LYS A 2 -11.11 -45.16 52.81
N LYS A 3 -11.68 -45.68 51.72
CA LYS A 3 -11.00 -45.75 50.42
C LYS A 3 -11.28 -44.45 49.67
N LEU A 4 -10.23 -43.68 49.46
CA LEU A 4 -10.22 -42.44 48.68
C LEU A 4 -10.31 -42.81 47.20
N LEU A 5 -11.33 -42.30 46.50
CA LEU A 5 -11.50 -42.42 45.07
C LEU A 5 -10.61 -41.34 44.41
N LEU A 6 -9.59 -41.74 43.68
CA LEU A 6 -8.74 -40.81 42.91
C LEU A 6 -9.43 -40.55 41.57
N LEU A 7 -10.03 -39.37 41.42
CA LEU A 7 -10.61 -38.89 40.17
C LEU A 7 -9.45 -38.45 39.27
N VAL A 8 -9.26 -39.15 38.14
CA VAL A 8 -8.30 -38.76 37.10
C VAL A 8 -8.97 -37.66 36.27
N LEU A 9 -8.49 -36.43 36.42
CA LEU A 9 -8.89 -35.28 35.61
C LEU A 9 -8.12 -35.36 34.29
N THR A 10 -8.76 -35.82 33.22
CA THR A 10 -8.25 -35.71 31.85
C THR A 10 -8.32 -34.25 31.42
N ILE A 11 -7.16 -33.61 31.31
CA ILE A 11 -6.99 -32.30 30.68
C ILE A 11 -7.24 -32.50 29.18
N PHE A 12 -8.37 -32.00 28.69
CA PHE A 12 -8.58 -31.82 27.25
C PHE A 12 -7.71 -30.66 26.80
N THR A 13 -6.70 -30.96 25.97
CA THR A 13 -6.06 -29.94 25.14
C THR A 13 -7.10 -29.49 24.10
N LEU A 14 -7.68 -28.30 24.30
CA LEU A 14 -8.42 -27.61 23.26
C LEU A 14 -7.40 -27.26 22.17
N ASN A 15 -7.49 -27.91 21.01
CA ASN A 15 -6.89 -27.36 19.80
C ASN A 15 -7.76 -26.15 19.45
N THR A 16 -7.23 -24.95 19.64
CA THR A 16 -7.81 -23.75 19.04
C THR A 16 -7.70 -23.92 17.52
N PHE A 17 -8.84 -23.97 16.84
CA PHE A 17 -8.84 -23.87 15.39
C PHE A 17 -8.40 -22.44 15.07
N ALA A 18 -7.26 -22.29 14.39
CA ALA A 18 -6.93 -20.99 13.80
C ALA A 18 -8.08 -20.59 12.88
N ALA A 19 -8.56 -19.35 13.00
CA ALA A 19 -9.54 -18.77 12.08
C ALA A 19 -9.09 -19.00 10.62
N ASP A 20 -10.01 -19.41 9.76
CA ASP A 20 -9.68 -19.61 8.35
C ASP A 20 -9.43 -18.23 7.70
N THR A 21 -8.47 -18.18 6.78
CA THR A 21 -8.12 -16.95 6.05
C THR A 21 -8.32 -17.18 4.57
N THR A 22 -9.27 -16.44 3.99
CA THR A 22 -9.52 -16.44 2.55
C THR A 22 -8.73 -15.30 1.91
N ILE A 23 -7.89 -15.62 0.92
CA ILE A 23 -7.12 -14.62 0.15
C ILE A 23 -7.67 -14.50 -1.26
N ILE A 24 -7.98 -13.28 -1.68
CA ILE A 24 -8.55 -12.98 -2.99
C ILE A 24 -7.68 -11.94 -3.68
N ARG A 25 -7.10 -12.30 -4.83
CA ARG A 25 -6.41 -11.37 -5.71
C ARG A 25 -7.39 -10.78 -6.71
N VAL A 26 -7.43 -9.45 -6.82
CA VAL A 26 -8.28 -8.75 -7.80
C VAL A 26 -7.46 -8.16 -8.93
N HIS A 27 -6.44 -7.36 -8.61
CA HIS A 27 -5.45 -6.92 -9.58
C HIS A 27 -4.17 -7.75 -9.42
N ASP A 28 -3.57 -8.15 -10.54
CA ASP A 28 -2.32 -8.91 -10.58
C ASP A 28 -1.32 -8.19 -11.49
N ALA A 29 -0.41 -7.42 -10.88
CA ALA A 29 0.55 -6.56 -11.55
C ALA A 29 -0.06 -5.72 -12.70
N THR A 30 -1.24 -5.13 -12.46
CA THR A 30 -1.92 -4.30 -13.46
C THR A 30 -1.10 -3.03 -13.75
N ASP A 31 -0.63 -2.87 -14.98
CA ASP A 31 0.14 -1.71 -15.43
C ASP A 31 -0.71 -0.42 -15.44
N MET A 32 -0.46 0.46 -14.47
CA MET A 32 -1.04 1.80 -14.39
C MET A 32 -0.11 2.82 -15.05
N THR A 33 -0.15 2.91 -16.38
CA THR A 33 0.77 3.73 -17.19
C THR A 33 0.20 5.05 -17.70
N TRP A 34 -1.07 5.35 -17.42
CA TRP A 34 -1.70 6.60 -17.85
C TRP A 34 -2.84 7.00 -16.93
N TYR A 35 -3.16 8.29 -16.91
CA TYR A 35 -4.23 8.85 -16.10
C TYR A 35 -5.54 8.13 -16.39
N GLY A 36 -6.13 7.51 -15.37
CA GLY A 36 -7.36 6.77 -15.57
C GLY A 36 -7.69 5.78 -14.46
N ASN A 37 -8.76 5.06 -14.73
CA ASN A 37 -9.28 4.01 -13.87
C ASN A 37 -8.97 2.65 -14.50
N TYR A 38 -8.44 1.75 -13.69
CA TYR A 38 -8.19 0.37 -14.03
C TYR A 38 -9.13 -0.47 -13.17
N ASP A 39 -10.20 -0.95 -13.78
CA ASP A 39 -11.31 -1.62 -13.08
C ASP A 39 -11.24 -3.13 -13.36
N GLU A 40 -11.23 -3.93 -12.30
CA GLU A 40 -11.25 -5.40 -12.37
C GLU A 40 -12.31 -5.97 -11.43
N TRP A 41 -12.88 -7.12 -11.80
CA TRP A 41 -13.88 -7.80 -10.98
C TRP A 41 -13.22 -8.71 -9.95
N GLY A 42 -13.51 -8.49 -8.67
CA GLY A 42 -13.17 -9.39 -7.57
C GLY A 42 -14.35 -10.30 -7.22
N VAL A 43 -14.06 -11.58 -6.97
CA VAL A 43 -15.02 -12.56 -6.42
C VAL A 43 -14.73 -12.74 -4.93
N PHE A 44 -15.51 -12.02 -4.13
CA PHE A 44 -15.48 -12.00 -2.68
C PHE A 44 -16.45 -13.04 -2.08
N PRO A 45 -16.34 -13.33 -0.77
CA PRO A 45 -17.29 -14.21 -0.10
C PRO A 45 -18.72 -13.66 -0.20
N ASP A 46 -19.71 -14.54 -0.17
CA ASP A 46 -21.14 -14.18 -0.34
C ASP A 46 -21.77 -13.46 0.86
N GLY A 47 -20.98 -13.26 1.93
CA GLY A 47 -21.42 -12.62 3.16
C GLY A 47 -22.22 -13.51 4.10
N SER A 48 -22.20 -14.84 3.90
CA SER A 48 -22.74 -15.82 4.85
C SER A 48 -21.91 -15.95 6.13
N GLU A 49 -20.61 -15.68 6.04
CA GLU A 49 -19.67 -15.67 7.17
C GLU A 49 -19.41 -14.24 7.69
N THR A 50 -18.93 -14.15 8.92
CA THR A 50 -18.45 -12.89 9.51
C THR A 50 -16.93 -12.86 9.56
N TYR A 51 -16.36 -11.65 9.44
CA TYR A 51 -14.92 -11.45 9.40
C TYR A 51 -14.50 -10.51 10.52
N ARG A 52 -13.53 -10.94 11.33
CA ARG A 52 -12.94 -10.09 12.38
C ARG A 52 -11.98 -9.05 11.82
N LYS A 53 -11.36 -9.36 10.68
CA LYS A 53 -10.40 -8.53 9.97
C LYS A 53 -10.50 -8.73 8.46
N ILE A 54 -10.37 -7.64 7.72
CA ILE A 54 -10.13 -7.65 6.28
C ILE A 54 -8.93 -6.75 6.00
N TYR A 55 -7.84 -7.32 5.50
CA TYR A 55 -6.67 -6.56 5.06
C TYR A 55 -6.65 -6.43 3.54
N LEU A 56 -6.31 -5.24 3.06
CA LEU A 56 -5.91 -5.02 1.67
C LEU A 56 -4.40 -4.85 1.63
N ASN A 57 -3.72 -5.82 1.02
CA ASN A 57 -2.32 -5.71 0.65
C ASN A 57 -2.25 -5.08 -0.74
N TYR A 58 -1.85 -3.82 -0.79
CA TYR A 58 -1.58 -3.11 -2.02
C TYR A 58 -0.07 -3.16 -2.30
N THR A 59 0.33 -4.08 -3.17
CA THR A 59 1.70 -4.16 -3.68
C THR A 59 1.84 -3.30 -4.92
N MET A 60 2.62 -2.23 -4.82
CA MET A 60 3.07 -1.42 -5.94
C MET A 60 4.35 -2.01 -6.52
N GLY A 61 4.47 -2.04 -7.85
CA GLY A 61 5.72 -2.34 -8.54
C GLY A 61 5.99 -1.36 -9.68
N CYS A 62 7.10 -1.52 -10.39
CA CYS A 62 7.26 -0.81 -11.66
C CYS A 62 6.34 -1.42 -12.72
N ALA A 63 5.70 -0.57 -13.54
CA ALA A 63 5.01 -1.07 -14.72
C ALA A 63 5.99 -1.73 -15.70
N SER A 64 5.48 -2.49 -16.67
CA SER A 64 6.31 -3.12 -17.71
C SER A 64 7.20 -2.13 -18.49
N SER A 65 6.81 -0.86 -18.55
CA SER A 65 7.55 0.23 -19.18
C SER A 65 8.63 0.88 -18.28
N GLY A 66 8.77 0.41 -17.05
CA GLY A 66 9.58 1.02 -15.99
C GLY A 66 8.73 1.90 -15.07
N CYS A 67 9.29 2.24 -13.91
CA CYS A 67 8.64 3.12 -12.94
C CYS A 67 8.48 4.56 -13.48
N SER A 68 7.44 5.26 -13.01
CA SER A 68 7.31 6.72 -13.22
C SER A 68 8.41 7.46 -12.48
N ASP A 69 8.97 8.51 -13.10
CA ASP A 69 9.88 9.41 -12.41
C ASP A 69 9.17 10.29 -11.37
N TRP A 70 7.83 10.39 -11.42
CA TRP A 70 7.02 11.28 -10.59
C TRP A 70 6.19 10.56 -9.53
N ASP A 71 5.93 11.27 -8.44
CA ASP A 71 5.03 10.92 -7.34
C ASP A 71 3.57 11.25 -7.69
N TYR A 72 2.77 10.23 -7.97
CA TYR A 72 1.38 10.39 -8.36
C TYR A 72 0.43 9.80 -7.31
N THR A 73 -0.76 10.38 -7.22
CA THR A 73 -1.82 9.80 -6.40
C THR A 73 -2.34 8.51 -7.04
N THR A 74 -2.40 7.44 -6.23
CA THR A 74 -3.12 6.20 -6.54
C THR A 74 -4.21 5.98 -5.50
N ILE A 75 -5.39 5.56 -5.96
CA ILE A 75 -6.55 5.35 -5.10
C ILE A 75 -7.16 3.99 -5.44
N ILE A 76 -7.32 3.14 -4.43
CA ILE A 76 -8.08 1.90 -4.55
C ILE A 76 -9.51 2.16 -4.09
N GLN A 77 -10.47 1.85 -4.95
CA GLN A 77 -11.88 2.06 -4.67
C GLN A 77 -12.68 0.79 -4.90
N VAL A 78 -13.70 0.57 -4.08
CA VAL A 78 -14.77 -0.39 -4.39
C VAL A 78 -15.91 0.35 -5.07
N LEU A 79 -16.37 -0.17 -6.20
CA LEU A 79 -17.49 0.37 -6.97
C LEU A 79 -18.77 -0.33 -6.52
N HIS A 80 -19.40 0.22 -5.50
CA HIS A 80 -20.61 -0.34 -4.90
C HIS A 80 -21.84 -0.02 -5.77
N ARG A 81 -22.51 -1.06 -6.27
CA ARG A 81 -23.81 -0.93 -6.94
C ARG A 81 -24.89 -0.82 -5.87
N THR A 82 -25.59 0.30 -5.83
CA THR A 82 -26.59 0.58 -4.78
C THR A 82 -27.88 -0.24 -4.94
N GLY A 83 -28.07 -0.86 -6.10
CA GLY A 83 -29.32 -1.52 -6.50
C GLY A 83 -30.38 -0.55 -7.05
N GLU A 84 -30.16 0.76 -6.95
CA GLU A 84 -31.00 1.77 -7.57
C GLU A 84 -30.64 1.93 -9.05
N ILE A 85 -31.65 2.17 -9.89
CA ILE A 85 -31.50 2.36 -11.34
C ILE A 85 -31.84 3.81 -11.68
N ASP A 86 -30.95 4.49 -12.39
CA ASP A 86 -31.22 5.80 -12.99
C ASP A 86 -31.38 5.67 -14.51
N SER A 87 -31.83 6.74 -15.16
CA SER A 87 -32.04 6.77 -16.60
C SER A 87 -31.71 8.12 -17.22
N THR A 88 -31.07 8.10 -18.39
CA THR A 88 -30.85 9.31 -19.20
C THR A 88 -31.73 9.28 -20.44
N LEU A 89 -32.41 10.40 -20.72
CA LEU A 89 -33.15 10.59 -21.95
C LEU A 89 -32.18 10.66 -23.15
N GLN A 90 -32.39 9.80 -24.12
CA GLN A 90 -31.67 9.73 -25.38
C GLN A 90 -32.60 10.03 -26.55
N GLN A 91 -32.04 10.56 -27.63
CA GLN A 91 -32.77 10.84 -28.86
C GLN A 91 -32.07 10.19 -30.05
N THR A 92 -32.86 9.51 -30.87
CA THR A 92 -32.38 8.84 -32.09
C THR A 92 -33.32 9.17 -33.25
N PRO A 93 -32.81 9.40 -34.46
CA PRO A 93 -33.64 9.70 -35.61
C PRO A 93 -34.50 8.48 -35.98
N ALA A 94 -35.69 8.72 -36.54
CA ALA A 94 -36.57 7.66 -37.03
C ALA A 94 -35.98 6.95 -38.25
N PHE A 95 -35.12 7.62 -39.01
CA PHE A 95 -34.28 6.99 -40.03
C PHE A 95 -32.92 7.67 -40.19
N THR A 96 -31.95 6.94 -40.74
CA THR A 96 -30.66 7.48 -41.20
C THR A 96 -30.51 7.31 -42.70
N VAL A 97 -29.71 8.17 -43.33
CA VAL A 97 -29.33 8.11 -44.74
C VAL A 97 -27.83 7.84 -44.82
N ASN A 98 -27.43 6.69 -45.37
CA ASN A 98 -26.05 6.19 -45.37
C ASN A 98 -25.42 6.23 -43.97
N GLY A 99 -26.19 5.87 -42.94
CA GLY A 99 -25.75 5.88 -41.53
C GLY A 99 -25.79 7.23 -40.82
N VAL A 100 -26.18 8.33 -41.50
CA VAL A 100 -26.23 9.68 -40.92
C VAL A 100 -27.68 10.15 -40.76
N GLY A 101 -28.03 10.75 -39.61
CA GLY A 101 -29.33 11.39 -39.43
C GLY A 101 -29.45 12.66 -40.28
N VAL A 102 -30.50 12.77 -41.09
CA VAL A 102 -30.80 13.97 -41.89
C VAL A 102 -32.23 14.44 -41.62
N ASP A 103 -32.51 15.74 -41.69
CA ASP A 103 -33.85 16.29 -41.39
C ASP A 103 -34.91 15.88 -42.42
N THR A 104 -34.53 15.94 -43.71
CA THR A 104 -35.43 15.60 -44.82
C THR A 104 -34.67 14.92 -45.95
N LEU A 105 -35.31 13.98 -46.64
CA LEU A 105 -34.81 13.38 -47.86
C LEU A 105 -35.91 13.41 -48.93
N MET A 106 -35.63 14.12 -50.02
CA MET A 106 -36.44 14.11 -51.23
C MET A 106 -36.04 12.90 -52.09
N ILE A 107 -37.01 12.05 -52.43
CA ILE A 107 -36.77 10.77 -53.11
C ILE A 107 -37.55 10.65 -54.43
N ILE A 108 -37.05 9.80 -55.31
CA ILE A 108 -37.70 9.37 -56.54
C ILE A 108 -37.32 7.92 -56.89
N ASP A 109 -38.17 7.22 -57.65
CA ASP A 109 -37.97 5.82 -58.04
C ASP A 109 -36.67 5.60 -58.85
N THR A 110 -36.30 6.57 -59.68
CA THR A 110 -35.03 6.60 -60.40
C THR A 110 -34.73 8.05 -60.80
N SER A 111 -33.51 8.53 -60.55
CA SER A 111 -33.03 9.80 -61.10
C SER A 111 -31.74 9.60 -61.88
N TYR A 112 -31.48 10.54 -62.79
CA TYR A 112 -30.29 10.58 -63.62
C TYR A 112 -29.59 11.91 -63.38
N ILE A 113 -28.26 11.93 -63.47
CA ILE A 113 -27.43 13.13 -63.41
C ILE A 113 -26.94 13.42 -64.82
N TYR A 114 -27.24 14.62 -65.29
CA TYR A 114 -26.82 15.09 -66.61
C TYR A 114 -25.38 15.58 -66.54
N TYR A 115 -24.59 15.22 -67.55
CA TYR A 115 -23.24 15.70 -67.72
C TYR A 115 -22.94 15.91 -69.20
N TRP A 116 -21.95 16.75 -69.48
CA TRP A 116 -21.44 16.93 -70.84
C TRP A 116 -20.40 15.86 -71.17
N ASP A 117 -20.69 14.99 -72.13
CA ASP A 117 -19.72 14.01 -72.59
C ASP A 117 -18.78 14.64 -73.62
N THR A 118 -17.56 14.94 -73.18
CA THR A 118 -16.52 15.55 -74.03
C THR A 118 -16.03 14.64 -75.16
N LEU A 119 -16.31 13.33 -75.13
CA LEU A 119 -15.94 12.39 -76.19
C LEU A 119 -16.96 12.41 -77.34
N THR A 120 -18.24 12.54 -77.00
CA THR A 120 -19.33 12.59 -77.99
C THR A 120 -19.76 14.02 -78.34
N ASN A 121 -19.33 15.03 -77.56
CA ASN A 121 -19.77 16.42 -77.62
C ASN A 121 -21.30 16.54 -77.60
N MET A 122 -21.93 15.76 -76.71
CA MET A 122 -23.36 15.77 -76.48
C MET A 122 -23.67 15.73 -74.98
N LEU A 123 -24.88 16.20 -74.64
CA LEU A 123 -25.47 15.98 -73.32
C LEU A 123 -25.75 14.49 -73.16
N ASP A 124 -25.22 13.90 -72.09
CA ASP A 124 -25.49 12.53 -71.69
C ASP A 124 -25.93 12.47 -70.22
N SER A 125 -26.35 11.30 -69.76
CA SER A 125 -26.81 11.11 -68.40
C SER A 125 -26.42 9.74 -67.86
N ILE A 126 -26.03 9.72 -66.60
CA ILE A 126 -25.85 8.49 -65.83
C ILE A 126 -26.93 8.39 -64.76
N ILE A 127 -27.32 7.16 -64.40
CA ILE A 127 -28.20 6.95 -63.26
C ILE A 127 -27.52 7.51 -61.99
N SER A 128 -28.25 8.23 -61.15
CA SER A 128 -27.67 8.72 -59.89
C SER A 128 -27.40 7.55 -58.95
N THR A 129 -26.52 7.72 -57.97
CA THR A 129 -26.30 6.68 -56.94
C THR A 129 -27.48 6.67 -55.97
N PRO A 130 -28.10 5.50 -55.68
CA PRO A 130 -29.11 5.42 -54.64
C PRO A 130 -28.48 5.63 -53.27
N VAL A 131 -29.25 6.19 -52.33
CA VAL A 131 -28.90 6.31 -50.92
C VAL A 131 -29.58 5.22 -50.12
N GLU A 132 -28.87 4.69 -49.13
CA GLU A 132 -29.42 3.75 -48.16
C GLU A 132 -30.21 4.50 -47.10
N VAL A 133 -31.43 4.07 -46.83
CA VAL A 133 -32.31 4.61 -45.78
C VAL A 133 -32.63 3.50 -44.79
N VAL A 134 -32.11 3.61 -43.57
CA VAL A 134 -32.36 2.65 -42.47
C VAL A 134 -33.40 3.24 -41.53
N ASN A 135 -34.54 2.55 -41.36
CA ASN A 135 -35.61 2.97 -40.46
C ASN A 135 -35.48 2.27 -39.10
N PHE A 136 -35.88 2.92 -38.01
CA PHE A 136 -35.76 2.40 -36.64
C PHE A 136 -37.11 2.27 -35.92
N TYR A 137 -37.22 1.31 -34.99
CA TYR A 137 -38.44 1.07 -34.21
C TYR A 137 -38.80 2.29 -33.34
N THR A 138 -40.05 2.73 -33.33
CA THR A 138 -40.47 3.84 -32.46
C THR A 138 -40.31 3.51 -30.96
N ILE A 139 -40.53 2.25 -30.57
CA ILE A 139 -40.48 1.80 -29.16
C ILE A 139 -39.06 1.38 -28.74
N GLN A 140 -38.21 1.00 -29.69
CA GLN A 140 -36.83 0.61 -29.45
C GLN A 140 -35.92 1.19 -30.55
N PRO A 141 -35.68 2.52 -30.52
CA PRO A 141 -35.19 3.27 -31.67
C PRO A 141 -33.69 3.12 -31.94
N THR A 142 -33.06 2.12 -31.32
CA THR A 142 -31.72 1.63 -31.62
C THR A 142 -31.73 0.36 -32.50
N ILE A 143 -32.90 -0.26 -32.71
CA ILE A 143 -33.04 -1.45 -33.56
C ILE A 143 -33.54 -1.04 -34.95
N PRO A 144 -32.79 -1.39 -36.03
CA PRO A 144 -33.25 -1.16 -37.39
C PRO A 144 -34.45 -2.07 -37.72
N ILE A 145 -35.51 -1.49 -38.27
CA ILE A 145 -36.69 -2.21 -38.79
C ILE A 145 -36.42 -2.71 -40.20
N ASP A 146 -35.91 -1.83 -41.06
CA ASP A 146 -35.84 -2.04 -42.49
C ASP A 146 -34.77 -1.16 -43.14
N THR A 147 -34.22 -1.63 -44.26
CA THR A 147 -33.23 -0.93 -45.07
C THR A 147 -33.75 -0.81 -46.49
N LEU A 148 -33.97 0.42 -46.95
CA LEU A 148 -34.51 0.73 -48.27
C LEU A 148 -33.50 1.56 -49.07
N TYR A 149 -33.52 1.43 -50.40
CA TYR A 149 -32.67 2.21 -51.29
C TYR A 149 -33.52 3.14 -52.15
N TYR A 150 -33.22 4.43 -52.14
CA TYR A 150 -33.93 5.45 -52.92
C TYR A 150 -32.95 6.28 -53.73
N PHE A 151 -33.37 6.78 -54.90
CA PHE A 151 -32.57 7.76 -55.62
C PHE A 151 -32.91 9.17 -55.09
N PRO A 152 -31.89 10.00 -54.78
CA PRO A 152 -32.13 11.37 -54.32
C PRO A 152 -32.82 12.20 -55.42
N ALA A 153 -33.59 13.19 -55.00
CA ALA A 153 -34.28 14.15 -55.87
C ALA A 153 -34.18 15.58 -55.32
N GLY A 154 -34.84 16.53 -55.99
CA GLY A 154 -34.86 17.93 -55.56
C GLY A 154 -33.59 18.72 -55.88
N PHE A 155 -32.81 18.22 -56.85
CA PHE A 155 -31.67 18.92 -57.43
C PHE A 155 -31.96 19.35 -58.87
N TYR A 156 -31.08 20.19 -59.42
CA TYR A 156 -31.16 20.64 -60.80
C TYR A 156 -30.18 19.87 -61.67
N ASN A 157 -30.66 19.30 -62.77
CA ASN A 157 -29.83 18.79 -63.85
C ASN A 157 -29.49 19.93 -64.80
N MET A 158 -28.21 20.07 -65.13
CA MET A 158 -27.76 21.13 -66.02
C MET A 158 -27.96 20.72 -67.48
N ILE A 159 -28.39 21.68 -68.31
CA ILE A 159 -28.51 21.52 -69.76
C ILE A 159 -27.37 22.32 -70.38
N PHE A 160 -26.70 21.70 -71.36
CA PHE A 160 -25.49 22.25 -71.97
C PHE A 160 -25.74 22.60 -73.44
N ASP A 161 -25.06 23.65 -73.94
CA ASP A 161 -24.99 23.93 -75.37
C ASP A 161 -24.06 22.96 -76.12
N SER A 162 -23.95 23.11 -77.44
CA SER A 162 -23.16 22.24 -78.30
C SER A 162 -21.65 22.27 -78.05
N ILE A 163 -21.16 23.14 -77.17
CA ILE A 163 -19.74 23.25 -76.80
C ILE A 163 -19.50 23.04 -75.29
N GLY A 164 -20.52 22.60 -74.54
CA GLY A 164 -20.41 22.22 -73.13
C GLY A 164 -20.60 23.35 -72.13
N ASN A 165 -21.11 24.52 -72.54
CA ASN A 165 -21.50 25.55 -71.57
C ASN A 165 -22.90 25.28 -71.01
N ILE A 166 -23.10 25.49 -69.72
CA ILE A 166 -24.43 25.42 -69.11
C ILE A 166 -25.29 26.56 -69.64
N ILE A 167 -26.43 26.23 -70.21
CA ILE A 167 -27.39 27.19 -70.79
C ILE A 167 -28.73 27.22 -70.08
N ASP A 168 -29.09 26.13 -69.40
CA ASP A 168 -30.34 26.01 -68.65
C ASP A 168 -30.23 24.90 -67.60
N SER A 169 -31.27 24.69 -66.82
CA SER A 169 -31.37 23.57 -65.89
C SER A 169 -32.80 23.03 -65.80
N ILE A 170 -32.93 21.74 -65.57
CA ILE A 170 -34.21 21.08 -65.31
C ILE A 170 -34.25 20.58 -63.87
N TYR A 171 -35.29 20.98 -63.13
CA TYR A 171 -35.48 20.53 -61.75
C TYR A 171 -35.98 19.08 -61.70
N VAL A 172 -35.27 18.22 -60.97
CA VAL A 172 -35.68 16.84 -60.73
C VAL A 172 -36.69 16.82 -59.60
N ASN A 173 -37.98 16.87 -59.95
CA ASN A 173 -39.07 16.88 -58.98
C ASN A 173 -39.12 15.56 -58.19
N PRO A 174 -39.17 15.59 -56.85
CA PRO A 174 -39.35 14.39 -56.04
C PRO A 174 -40.75 13.78 -56.24
N THR A 175 -40.83 12.46 -56.17
CA THR A 175 -42.12 11.74 -56.05
C THR A 175 -42.48 11.43 -54.60
N GLY A 176 -41.52 11.54 -53.68
CA GLY A 176 -41.73 11.40 -52.24
C GLY A 176 -40.84 12.31 -51.40
N LEU A 177 -41.28 12.58 -50.17
CA LEU A 177 -40.53 13.33 -49.16
C LEU A 177 -40.54 12.52 -47.86
N LEU A 178 -39.35 12.14 -47.39
CA LEU A 178 -39.17 11.57 -46.06
C LEU A 178 -38.78 12.71 -45.11
N ILE A 179 -39.51 12.84 -44.00
CA ILE A 179 -39.23 13.81 -42.94
C ILE A 179 -38.83 13.02 -41.70
N ASN A 180 -37.68 13.34 -41.16
CA ASN A 180 -37.16 12.65 -40.00
C ASN A 180 -37.84 13.17 -38.73
N SER A 181 -38.20 12.25 -37.84
CA SER A 181 -38.68 12.57 -36.50
C SER A 181 -37.72 11.99 -35.48
N THR A 182 -37.54 12.65 -34.33
CA THR A 182 -36.74 12.09 -33.24
C THR A 182 -37.61 11.20 -32.35
N ASN A 183 -37.10 10.01 -32.05
CA ASN A 183 -37.69 9.12 -31.07
C ASN A 183 -36.92 9.26 -29.75
N ASN A 184 -37.66 9.57 -28.69
CA ASN A 184 -37.15 9.62 -27.33
C ASN A 184 -37.13 8.22 -26.73
N TRP A 185 -36.04 7.84 -26.08
CA TRP A 185 -35.95 6.60 -25.29
C TRP A 185 -35.05 6.82 -24.07
N TYR A 186 -35.14 5.94 -23.09
CA TYR A 186 -34.34 6.03 -21.87
C TYR A 186 -33.27 4.93 -21.86
N SER A 187 -32.02 5.33 -21.63
CA SER A 187 -30.95 4.40 -21.29
C SER A 187 -30.91 4.24 -19.78
N TYR A 188 -31.12 3.03 -19.29
CA TYR A 188 -31.10 2.70 -17.86
C TYR A 188 -29.72 2.20 -17.45
N PHE A 189 -29.26 2.58 -16.26
CA PHE A 189 -27.98 2.15 -15.69
C PHE A 189 -28.05 2.11 -14.16
N ASP A 190 -27.27 1.23 -13.54
CA ASP A 190 -27.15 1.16 -12.09
C ASP A 190 -26.47 2.41 -11.55
N ILE A 191 -26.95 2.90 -10.41
CA ILE A 191 -26.23 3.90 -9.63
C ILE A 191 -25.05 3.20 -8.95
N ILE A 192 -23.84 3.66 -9.28
CA ILE A 192 -22.60 3.17 -8.71
C ILE A 192 -22.04 4.26 -7.80
N GLU A 193 -21.75 3.88 -6.57
CA GLU A 193 -21.08 4.72 -5.60
C GLU A 193 -19.67 4.18 -5.34
N SER A 194 -18.65 5.03 -5.53
CA SER A 194 -17.26 4.65 -5.26
C SER A 194 -16.92 4.92 -3.79
N TYR A 195 -16.41 3.93 -3.09
CA TYR A 195 -15.83 4.08 -1.75
C TYR A 195 -14.31 3.90 -1.82
N GLU A 196 -13.55 4.89 -1.36
CA GLU A 196 -12.10 4.79 -1.25
C GLU A 196 -11.73 3.81 -0.13
N LEU A 197 -10.93 2.79 -0.45
CA LEU A 197 -10.41 1.78 0.47
C LEU A 197 -8.97 2.09 0.90
N ALA A 198 -8.18 2.63 -0.04
CA ALA A 198 -6.77 2.94 0.18
C ALA A 198 -6.33 4.10 -0.73
N LYS A 199 -5.39 4.90 -0.23
CA LYS A 199 -4.72 5.97 -0.99
C LYS A 199 -3.23 5.93 -0.72
N VAL A 200 -2.45 5.86 -1.80
CA VAL A 200 -0.98 5.86 -1.75
C VAL A 200 -0.47 6.88 -2.75
N ILE A 201 0.52 7.66 -2.35
CA ILE A 201 1.28 8.47 -3.31
C ILE A 201 2.46 7.63 -3.76
N THR A 202 2.63 7.45 -5.07
CA THR A 202 3.76 6.66 -5.59
C THR A 202 5.08 7.31 -5.20
N PRO A 203 6.18 6.56 -5.05
CA PRO A 203 7.49 7.16 -4.87
C PRO A 203 7.93 7.88 -6.16
N TYR A 204 8.98 8.69 -6.07
CA TYR A 204 9.74 9.06 -7.27
C TYR A 204 10.52 7.84 -7.74
N GLY A 205 10.14 7.27 -8.88
CA GLY A 205 10.67 6.00 -9.36
C GLY A 205 12.06 6.06 -10.01
N SER A 206 12.61 7.26 -10.21
CA SER A 206 13.98 7.41 -10.71
C SER A 206 14.96 6.78 -9.73
N GLY A 207 15.69 5.75 -10.20
CA GLY A 207 16.63 4.98 -9.39
C GLY A 207 16.08 3.66 -8.82
N LEU A 208 14.78 3.39 -8.93
CA LEU A 208 14.21 2.10 -8.59
C LEU A 208 14.53 1.07 -9.68
N ASN A 209 14.82 -0.17 -9.27
CA ASN A 209 15.02 -1.27 -10.19
C ASN A 209 13.68 -1.68 -10.84
N ASN A 210 13.69 -2.18 -12.07
CA ASN A 210 12.46 -2.61 -12.75
C ASN A 210 11.69 -3.74 -12.04
N ASN A 211 12.35 -4.50 -11.15
CA ASN A 211 11.73 -5.54 -10.33
C ASN A 211 11.46 -5.08 -8.88
N TRP A 212 11.49 -3.77 -8.64
CA TRP A 212 11.15 -3.20 -7.35
C TRP A 212 9.66 -3.40 -7.07
N GLU A 213 9.36 -3.77 -5.82
CA GLU A 213 8.00 -3.87 -5.31
C GLU A 213 7.94 -3.38 -3.86
N PHE A 214 6.81 -2.78 -3.48
CA PHE A 214 6.53 -2.37 -2.11
C PHE A 214 5.07 -2.59 -1.74
N THR A 215 4.83 -3.25 -0.61
CA THR A 215 3.48 -3.57 -0.13
C THR A 215 3.07 -2.65 1.01
N HIS A 216 1.98 -1.92 0.80
CA HIS A 216 1.23 -1.23 1.85
C HIS A 216 0.07 -2.10 2.31
N ILE A 217 -0.18 -2.14 3.62
CA ILE A 217 -1.27 -2.93 4.21
C ILE A 217 -2.31 -1.99 4.78
N PHE A 218 -3.59 -2.20 4.45
CA PHE A 218 -4.70 -1.39 4.93
C PHE A 218 -5.71 -2.27 5.68
N ASP A 219 -6.12 -1.86 6.89
CA ASP A 219 -7.27 -2.45 7.58
C ASP A 219 -8.56 -1.83 7.01
N ILE A 220 -9.28 -2.63 6.23
CA ILE A 220 -10.52 -2.27 5.53
C ILE A 220 -11.71 -3.07 6.07
N THR A 221 -11.61 -3.58 7.31
CA THR A 221 -12.64 -4.41 7.94
C THR A 221 -14.02 -3.75 7.95
N ASP A 222 -14.09 -2.43 8.15
CA ASP A 222 -15.36 -1.69 8.20
C ASP A 222 -16.13 -1.74 6.86
N PHE A 223 -15.45 -2.06 5.74
CA PHE A 223 -16.06 -2.19 4.41
C PHE A 223 -16.64 -3.59 4.12
N ALA A 224 -16.61 -4.51 5.09
CA ALA A 224 -17.10 -5.88 4.93
C ALA A 224 -18.52 -5.97 4.36
N SER A 225 -19.39 -5.00 4.64
CA SER A 225 -20.77 -4.97 4.15
C SER A 225 -20.88 -4.80 2.64
N ILE A 226 -19.89 -4.19 1.99
CA ILE A 226 -19.89 -3.90 0.54
C ILE A 226 -18.82 -4.67 -0.25
N LEU A 227 -18.03 -5.51 0.41
CA LEU A 227 -17.04 -6.42 -0.19
C LEU A 227 -17.58 -7.85 -0.21
N LYS A 228 -18.67 -8.07 -0.94
CA LYS A 228 -19.41 -9.34 -0.99
C LYS A 228 -19.74 -9.74 -2.42
N ASP A 229 -19.83 -11.04 -2.68
CA ASP A 229 -20.14 -11.61 -3.99
C ASP A 229 -19.17 -11.13 -5.08
N SER A 230 -19.66 -10.51 -6.15
CA SER A 230 -18.82 -9.96 -7.22
C SER A 230 -18.87 -8.44 -7.15
N VAL A 231 -17.71 -7.83 -6.90
CA VAL A 231 -17.59 -6.38 -6.81
C VAL A 231 -16.46 -5.90 -7.70
N GLU A 232 -16.68 -4.80 -8.39
CA GLU A 232 -15.66 -4.16 -9.21
C GLU A 232 -14.74 -3.33 -8.31
N ILE A 233 -13.45 -3.62 -8.36
CA ILE A 233 -12.40 -2.88 -7.67
C ILE A 233 -11.68 -2.03 -8.70
N ARG A 234 -11.50 -0.76 -8.38
CA ARG A 234 -10.82 0.22 -9.20
C ARG A 234 -9.48 0.56 -8.60
N ALA A 235 -8.42 0.44 -9.38
CA ALA A 235 -7.16 1.13 -9.16
C ALA A 235 -7.14 2.40 -10.01
N HIS A 236 -7.30 3.57 -9.38
CA HIS A 236 -7.14 4.86 -10.05
C HIS A 236 -5.69 5.31 -10.00
N TYR A 237 -5.17 5.78 -11.13
CA TYR A 237 -3.84 6.38 -11.23
C TYR A 237 -3.93 7.79 -11.79
N SER A 238 -3.36 8.77 -11.08
CA SER A 238 -3.38 10.17 -11.49
C SER A 238 -2.13 10.61 -12.29
N GLY A 239 -1.36 9.67 -12.83
CA GLY A 239 -0.11 9.95 -13.54
C GLY A 239 -0.23 10.16 -15.05
N TRP A 240 0.71 10.91 -15.64
CA TRP A 240 0.70 11.28 -17.07
C TRP A 240 1.97 10.87 -17.83
N SER A 241 2.80 10.01 -17.22
CA SER A 241 4.05 9.50 -17.79
C SER A 241 4.15 7.98 -17.53
N SER A 242 5.34 7.35 -17.59
CA SER A 242 5.52 5.91 -17.29
C SER A 242 4.79 5.48 -16.01
N GLY A 243 4.63 4.17 -15.81
CA GLY A 243 3.66 3.65 -14.85
C GLY A 243 4.23 2.99 -13.62
N PHE A 244 3.35 2.75 -12.66
CA PHE A 244 3.53 1.71 -11.65
C PHE A 244 2.58 0.56 -11.95
N SER A 245 2.81 -0.60 -11.34
CA SER A 245 1.86 -1.71 -11.35
C SER A 245 1.14 -1.81 -10.01
N ALA A 246 -0.09 -2.32 -10.03
CA ALA A 246 -0.85 -2.62 -8.81
C ALA A 246 -1.17 -4.12 -8.74
N THR A 247 -0.83 -4.74 -7.61
CA THR A 247 -1.35 -6.04 -7.19
C THR A 247 -2.14 -5.83 -5.91
N LEU A 248 -3.39 -6.31 -5.89
CA LEU A 248 -4.31 -6.13 -4.76
C LEU A 248 -4.76 -7.50 -4.25
N ASP A 249 -4.24 -7.88 -3.08
CA ASP A 249 -4.63 -9.08 -2.36
C ASP A 249 -5.49 -8.69 -1.15
N PHE A 250 -6.70 -9.23 -1.07
CA PHE A 250 -7.63 -9.04 0.04
C PHE A 250 -7.59 -10.28 0.93
N GLU A 251 -7.26 -10.11 2.21
CA GLU A 251 -7.22 -11.18 3.20
C GLU A 251 -8.42 -11.05 4.14
N PHE A 252 -9.35 -12.00 4.04
CA PHE A 252 -10.53 -12.11 4.88
C PHE A 252 -10.25 -13.10 6.00
N ILE A 253 -10.18 -12.61 7.23
CA ILE A 253 -9.94 -13.43 8.42
C ILE A 253 -11.28 -13.64 9.12
N GLU A 254 -11.79 -14.87 9.08
CA GLU A 254 -13.05 -15.24 9.70
C GLU A 254 -13.06 -14.94 11.20
N GLY A 255 -14.23 -14.58 11.73
CA GLY A 255 -14.39 -14.26 13.14
C GLY A 255 -15.43 -13.20 13.41
N THR A 256 -15.51 -12.79 14.67
CA THR A 256 -16.45 -11.74 15.10
C THR A 256 -15.72 -10.39 15.17
N PRO A 257 -16.17 -9.35 14.44
CA PRO A 257 -15.59 -8.00 14.49
C PRO A 257 -15.85 -7.35 15.86
N PRO A 258 -15.22 -6.20 16.21
CA PRO A 258 -15.44 -5.59 17.52
C PRO A 258 -16.86 -5.02 17.64
N ARG A 259 -17.48 -4.68 16.51
CA ARG A 259 -18.84 -4.17 16.35
C ARG A 259 -19.32 -4.44 14.93
N ASN A 260 -20.61 -4.71 14.75
CA ASN A 260 -21.18 -4.99 13.44
C ASN A 260 -21.55 -3.69 12.72
N VAL A 261 -21.16 -3.54 11.45
CA VAL A 261 -21.55 -2.39 10.62
C VAL A 261 -23.02 -2.50 10.25
N THR A 262 -23.81 -1.47 10.59
CA THR A 262 -25.22 -1.36 10.22
C THR A 262 -25.43 -0.51 8.97
N SER A 263 -24.59 0.51 8.77
CA SER A 263 -24.65 1.42 7.63
C SER A 263 -23.26 1.95 7.29
N LEU A 264 -23.02 2.13 5.99
CA LEU A 264 -21.83 2.77 5.42
C LEU A 264 -22.30 3.77 4.35
N GLN A 265 -21.88 5.03 4.46
CA GLN A 265 -22.26 6.10 3.53
C GLN A 265 -21.08 7.05 3.28
N ASN A 266 -20.90 7.53 2.04
CA ASN A 266 -19.95 8.63 1.82
C ASN A 266 -20.53 9.96 2.33
N VAL A 267 -19.77 10.64 3.18
CA VAL A 267 -20.04 12.04 3.54
C VAL A 267 -19.45 12.95 2.48
N TYR A 268 -18.15 12.86 2.22
CA TYR A 268 -17.48 13.67 1.19
C TYR A 268 -16.54 12.78 0.38
N ASN A 269 -16.51 12.95 -0.93
CA ASN A 269 -15.63 12.17 -1.79
C ASN A 269 -15.23 13.00 -3.02
N GLY A 270 -13.93 12.98 -3.36
CA GLY A 270 -13.38 13.55 -4.59
C GLY A 270 -12.33 14.65 -4.37
N GLY A 271 -11.83 15.17 -5.48
CA GLY A 271 -10.91 16.32 -5.51
C GLY A 271 -11.66 17.63 -5.61
N CYS A 272 -11.27 18.62 -4.80
CA CYS A 272 -11.89 19.94 -4.81
C CYS A 272 -10.88 21.07 -4.67
N SER A 273 -11.09 22.15 -5.42
CA SER A 273 -10.32 23.38 -5.31
C SER A 273 -10.54 24.06 -3.96
N TYR A 274 -9.44 24.50 -3.35
CA TYR A 274 -9.38 25.20 -2.07
C TYR A 274 -9.02 26.68 -2.25
N PRO A 275 -9.88 27.54 -2.86
CA PRO A 275 -9.52 28.94 -3.08
C PRO A 275 -9.70 29.82 -1.84
N SER A 276 -10.58 29.42 -0.93
CA SER A 276 -10.74 29.91 0.44
C SER A 276 -11.49 28.85 1.23
N SER A 277 -11.37 28.85 2.56
CA SER A 277 -12.09 27.88 3.40
C SER A 277 -13.61 27.96 3.16
N ALA A 278 -14.19 29.16 3.18
CA ALA A 278 -15.63 29.36 2.95
C ALA A 278 -16.12 28.85 1.58
N THR A 279 -15.34 29.03 0.51
CA THR A 279 -15.74 28.56 -0.83
C THR A 279 -15.62 27.03 -0.92
N PHE A 280 -14.59 26.48 -0.30
CA PHE A 280 -14.35 25.05 -0.25
C PHE A 280 -15.43 24.33 0.55
N GLU A 281 -15.73 24.84 1.75
CA GLU A 281 -16.80 24.38 2.62
C GLU A 281 -18.15 24.43 1.90
N GLN A 282 -18.46 25.55 1.25
CA GLN A 282 -19.72 25.69 0.51
C GLN A 282 -19.86 24.70 -0.65
N ASN A 283 -18.81 24.51 -1.44
CA ASN A 283 -18.90 23.77 -2.70
C ASN A 283 -18.64 22.26 -2.53
N CYS A 284 -17.89 21.86 -1.50
CA CYS A 284 -17.32 20.53 -1.41
C CYS A 284 -17.51 19.86 -0.05
N LEU A 285 -17.59 20.63 1.03
CA LEU A 285 -17.82 20.13 2.39
C LEU A 285 -19.13 20.67 2.97
N SER A 286 -20.16 20.83 2.15
CA SER A 286 -21.44 21.34 2.63
C SER A 286 -22.01 20.38 3.68
N PRO A 287 -22.59 20.88 4.80
CA PRO A 287 -23.12 20.00 5.84
C PRO A 287 -24.09 18.96 5.28
N LYS A 288 -23.97 17.71 5.72
CA LYS A 288 -24.84 16.61 5.30
C LYS A 288 -25.53 15.97 6.49
N THR A 289 -26.82 15.72 6.34
CA THR A 289 -27.65 15.07 7.34
C THR A 289 -27.86 13.60 6.99
N PHE A 290 -27.68 12.73 7.97
CA PHE A 290 -27.82 11.28 7.84
C PHE A 290 -28.82 10.76 8.87
N TRP A 291 -29.55 9.70 8.51
CA TRP A 291 -30.46 9.03 9.43
C TRP A 291 -29.72 7.95 10.23
N VAL A 292 -29.94 7.90 11.54
CA VAL A 292 -29.39 6.89 12.45
C VAL A 292 -30.48 5.87 12.75
N ASP A 293 -30.31 4.65 12.24
CA ASP A 293 -31.27 3.57 12.48
C ASP A 293 -31.33 3.15 13.96
N ALA A 294 -32.43 2.49 14.35
CA ALA A 294 -32.69 2.11 15.73
C ALA A 294 -31.64 1.15 16.33
N ASN A 295 -30.99 0.33 15.50
CA ASN A 295 -29.92 -0.59 15.91
C ASN A 295 -28.52 0.03 15.80
N SER A 296 -28.39 1.22 15.20
CA SER A 296 -27.13 1.95 15.10
C SER A 296 -26.87 2.71 16.40
N THR A 297 -26.10 2.11 17.31
CA THR A 297 -25.77 2.69 18.63
C THR A 297 -24.37 3.26 18.74
N GLN A 298 -23.53 3.04 17.72
CA GLN A 298 -22.19 3.61 17.62
C GLN A 298 -21.94 4.16 16.22
N ALA A 299 -21.00 5.11 16.10
CA ALA A 299 -20.61 5.66 14.80
C ALA A 299 -19.19 6.23 14.80
N MET A 300 -18.57 6.19 13.62
CA MET A 300 -17.23 6.69 13.34
C MET A 300 -17.19 7.36 11.96
N LEU A 301 -16.48 8.48 11.87
CA LEU A 301 -16.11 9.11 10.60
C LEU A 301 -14.67 8.76 10.23
N LYS A 302 -14.50 8.09 9.09
CA LYS A 302 -13.18 7.73 8.55
C LYS A 302 -12.80 8.76 7.50
N MET A 303 -11.70 9.48 7.71
CA MET A 303 -11.31 10.58 6.84
C MET A 303 -9.85 10.47 6.38
N THR A 304 -9.67 10.45 5.06
CA THR A 304 -8.38 10.53 4.37
C THR A 304 -8.42 11.77 3.48
N THR A 305 -7.50 12.72 3.72
CA THR A 305 -7.41 13.93 2.89
C THR A 305 -5.97 14.26 2.55
N THR A 306 -5.70 14.75 1.33
CA THR A 306 -4.34 15.10 0.88
C THR A 306 -4.36 16.45 0.17
N GLY A 307 -3.48 17.36 0.55
CA GLY A 307 -3.36 18.70 -0.07
C GLY A 307 -2.45 18.68 -1.30
N HIS A 308 -2.83 19.41 -2.35
CA HIS A 308 -2.14 19.45 -3.64
C HIS A 308 -2.01 20.88 -4.20
N GLY A 309 -0.91 21.11 -4.92
CA GLY A 309 -0.54 22.41 -5.50
C GLY A 309 0.37 23.20 -4.57
N PHE A 310 1.20 24.08 -5.14
CA PHE A 310 2.18 24.87 -4.39
C PHE A 310 2.59 26.20 -5.06
N ASP A 311 2.24 26.42 -6.33
CA ASP A 311 2.62 27.63 -7.08
C ASP A 311 1.74 28.85 -6.70
N ASN A 312 1.84 29.24 -5.43
CA ASN A 312 1.18 30.40 -4.84
C ASN A 312 1.95 30.98 -3.64
N SER A 313 1.50 32.13 -3.16
CA SER A 313 2.12 32.91 -2.08
C SER A 313 2.19 32.22 -0.71
N GLN A 314 1.63 31.02 -0.56
CA GLN A 314 1.60 30.26 0.70
C GLN A 314 2.14 28.83 0.57
N SER A 315 2.57 28.42 -0.63
CA SER A 315 2.89 27.02 -0.96
C SER A 315 1.75 26.05 -0.63
N ALA A 316 0.51 26.55 -0.57
CA ALA A 316 -0.67 25.74 -0.30
C ALA A 316 -1.06 24.97 -1.57
N ALA A 317 -1.70 23.81 -1.49
CA ALA A 317 -2.04 23.08 -0.28
C ALA A 317 -0.98 22.02 0.08
N GLU A 318 -0.06 21.70 -0.83
CA GLU A 318 0.89 20.61 -0.66
C GLU A 318 1.85 20.81 0.51
N PHE A 319 2.47 21.99 0.62
CA PHE A 319 3.48 22.30 1.65
C PHE A 319 2.95 23.23 2.75
N LYS A 320 1.61 23.32 2.88
CA LYS A 320 0.99 24.16 3.90
C LYS A 320 0.27 23.29 4.93
N PRO A 321 0.81 23.17 6.17
CA PRO A 321 0.10 22.49 7.24
C PRO A 321 -1.16 23.28 7.61
N ILE A 322 -2.26 22.54 7.80
CA ILE A 322 -3.55 23.08 8.24
C ILE A 322 -4.23 22.10 9.19
N ASP A 323 -5.12 22.62 10.02
CA ASP A 323 -6.13 21.81 10.72
C ASP A 323 -7.42 21.68 9.91
N TYR A 324 -8.13 20.57 10.09
CA TYR A 324 -9.57 20.48 9.83
C TYR A 324 -10.35 20.18 11.10
N TYR A 325 -11.64 20.50 11.08
CA TYR A 325 -12.52 20.48 12.23
C TYR A 325 -13.77 19.66 11.92
N VAL A 326 -14.07 18.66 12.75
CA VAL A 326 -15.27 17.82 12.60
C VAL A 326 -16.34 18.32 13.57
N ASN A 327 -17.47 18.77 13.02
CA ASN A 327 -18.62 19.23 13.78
C ASN A 327 -19.81 18.26 13.61
N ILE A 328 -20.45 17.91 14.71
CA ILE A 328 -21.68 17.10 14.75
C ILE A 328 -22.80 17.93 15.34
N ASP A 329 -23.88 18.13 14.58
CA ASP A 329 -25.01 19.03 14.95
C ASP A 329 -24.54 20.43 15.40
N GLY A 330 -23.53 20.96 14.71
CA GLY A 330 -22.92 22.26 15.00
C GLY A 330 -21.98 22.29 16.22
N ILE A 331 -21.72 21.16 16.86
CA ILE A 331 -20.76 21.04 17.99
C ILE A 331 -19.42 20.57 17.44
N LEU A 332 -18.34 21.33 17.67
CA LEU A 332 -16.97 20.88 17.38
C LEU A 332 -16.60 19.68 18.26
N THR A 333 -16.35 18.54 17.62
CA THR A 333 -16.03 17.27 18.30
C THR A 333 -14.55 16.91 18.18
N HIS A 334 -13.94 17.13 17.02
CA HIS A 334 -12.55 16.77 16.74
C HIS A 334 -11.83 17.90 15.98
N THR A 335 -10.55 18.07 16.28
CA THR A 335 -9.61 18.87 15.49
C THR A 335 -8.49 17.95 15.03
N GLN A 336 -8.22 17.92 13.73
CA GLN A 336 -7.18 17.08 13.16
C GLN A 336 -6.14 17.91 12.44
N PHE A 337 -4.89 17.69 12.79
CA PHE A 337 -3.74 18.25 12.07
C PHE A 337 -3.49 17.44 10.80
N ASN A 338 -3.55 18.10 9.64
CA ASN A 338 -3.47 17.45 8.34
C ASN A 338 -2.07 17.60 7.72
N TRP A 339 -1.11 16.88 8.29
CA TRP A 339 0.31 16.97 7.93
C TRP A 339 1.01 15.65 8.20
N ASP A 340 1.85 15.20 7.27
CA ASP A 340 2.76 14.08 7.51
C ASP A 340 4.17 14.66 7.67
N ALA A 341 4.69 14.57 8.91
CA ALA A 341 5.97 15.14 9.32
C ALA A 341 7.14 14.14 9.22
N ASP A 342 6.89 12.96 8.66
CA ASP A 342 7.82 11.83 8.67
C ASP A 342 8.20 11.44 7.24
N CYS A 343 8.38 12.43 6.34
CA CYS A 343 8.78 12.17 4.97
C CYS A 343 10.26 11.82 4.85
N GLY A 344 11.13 12.42 5.67
CA GLY A 344 12.58 12.13 5.68
C GLY A 344 12.95 10.74 6.23
N ILE A 345 12.03 10.03 6.89
CA ILE A 345 12.23 8.64 7.38
C ILE A 345 11.48 7.59 6.54
N ASN A 346 11.17 7.90 5.28
CA ASN A 346 10.46 7.01 4.37
C ASN A 346 11.13 5.64 4.22
N PRO A 347 10.38 4.52 4.28
CA PRO A 347 10.93 3.18 4.04
C PRO A 347 11.41 2.98 2.59
N ILE A 348 10.88 3.72 1.63
CA ILE A 348 11.37 3.74 0.25
C ILE A 348 12.39 4.87 0.14
N TYR A 349 13.68 4.53 0.32
CA TYR A 349 14.79 5.46 0.15
C TYR A 349 15.99 4.76 -0.48
N PRO A 350 16.84 5.49 -1.22
CA PRO A 350 16.65 6.87 -1.68
C PRO A 350 15.54 6.97 -2.74
N GLN A 351 15.08 8.18 -3.06
CA GLN A 351 14.21 8.44 -4.21
C GLN A 351 14.74 9.63 -5.03
N GLY A 352 14.56 9.61 -6.35
CA GLY A 352 15.17 10.64 -7.22
C GLY A 352 14.55 12.05 -7.15
N GLY A 353 13.41 12.25 -6.48
CA GLY A 353 12.72 13.54 -6.38
C GLY A 353 12.81 14.18 -5.01
N THR A 354 11.92 15.14 -4.68
CA THR A 354 11.98 15.88 -3.41
C THR A 354 11.31 15.14 -2.25
N TRP A 355 11.59 13.85 -2.10
CA TRP A 355 10.82 12.92 -1.25
C TRP A 355 10.84 13.22 0.25
N ILE A 356 11.85 13.98 0.72
CA ILE A 356 12.08 14.29 2.13
C ILE A 356 11.15 15.37 2.70
N TYR A 357 10.59 16.26 1.87
CA TYR A 357 9.81 17.38 2.39
C TYR A 357 8.47 16.93 2.95
N ASP A 358 8.10 17.44 4.11
CA ASP A 358 6.79 17.15 4.68
C ASP A 358 5.66 17.79 3.87
N ARG A 359 4.52 17.09 3.77
CA ARG A 359 3.35 17.55 3.01
C ARG A 359 2.05 17.36 3.77
N ALA A 360 0.99 17.97 3.25
CA ALA A 360 -0.35 17.94 3.80
C ALA A 360 -0.99 16.54 3.78
N ASN A 361 -0.58 15.71 4.75
CA ASN A 361 -1.05 14.37 5.09
C ASN A 361 -0.64 13.25 4.12
N TRP A 362 0.51 13.41 3.47
CA TRP A 362 1.11 12.38 2.61
C TRP A 362 2.62 12.57 2.46
N CYS A 363 3.31 11.54 2.02
CA CYS A 363 4.69 11.61 1.51
C CYS A 363 4.80 10.77 0.23
N PRO A 364 5.69 11.12 -0.72
CA PRO A 364 6.00 10.29 -1.88
C PRO A 364 6.41 8.87 -1.47
N GLY A 365 5.69 7.84 -1.93
CA GLY A 365 5.94 6.44 -1.58
C GLY A 365 5.31 5.96 -0.27
N LYS A 366 4.50 6.78 0.41
CA LYS A 366 3.73 6.37 1.60
C LYS A 366 2.24 6.34 1.32
N ARG A 367 1.52 5.51 2.09
CA ARG A 367 0.07 5.64 2.22
C ARG A 367 -0.29 6.99 2.84
N ALA A 368 -1.34 7.64 2.33
CA ALA A 368 -1.90 8.81 3.00
C ALA A 368 -2.47 8.40 4.36
N GLN A 369 -2.32 9.23 5.38
CA GLN A 369 -2.83 8.88 6.71
C GLN A 369 -4.35 8.99 6.73
N THR A 370 -4.98 8.06 7.44
CA THR A 370 -6.43 7.99 7.60
C THR A 370 -6.77 8.14 9.07
N PHE A 371 -7.65 9.07 9.39
CA PHE A 371 -8.04 9.38 10.75
C PHE A 371 -9.46 8.88 11.01
N ASN A 372 -9.63 8.17 12.13
CA ASN A 372 -10.92 7.68 12.61
C ASN A 372 -11.40 8.62 13.71
N HIS A 373 -12.57 9.25 13.51
CA HIS A 373 -13.19 10.14 14.49
C HIS A 373 -14.39 9.45 15.10
N GLU A 374 -14.26 8.95 16.34
CA GLU A 374 -15.36 8.29 17.06
C GLU A 374 -16.41 9.32 17.48
N ILE A 375 -17.61 9.23 16.91
CA ILE A 375 -18.72 10.17 17.15
C ILE A 375 -19.89 9.53 17.90
N THR A 376 -19.69 8.34 18.44
CA THR A 376 -20.70 7.56 19.19
C THR A 376 -21.45 8.38 20.25
N ASN A 377 -20.76 9.27 20.97
CA ASN A 377 -21.38 10.10 22.02
C ASN A 377 -22.28 11.24 21.47
N TYR A 378 -22.34 11.42 20.16
CA TYR A 378 -23.05 12.52 19.49
C TYR A 378 -24.17 12.02 18.56
N ILE A 379 -24.43 10.72 18.53
CA ILE A 379 -25.55 10.16 17.77
C ILE A 379 -26.69 9.74 18.70
N SER A 380 -27.91 9.71 18.17
CA SER A 380 -29.08 9.15 18.86
C SER A 380 -29.81 8.20 17.93
N PRO A 381 -30.05 6.93 18.34
CA PRO A 381 -30.80 5.98 17.51
C PRO A 381 -32.22 6.49 17.20
N SER A 382 -32.68 6.25 15.97
CA SER A 382 -33.95 6.75 15.44
C SER A 382 -34.05 8.28 15.35
N ASP A 383 -32.93 8.96 15.12
CA ASP A 383 -32.86 10.40 14.87
C ASP A 383 -31.91 10.70 13.69
N SER A 384 -31.87 11.95 13.25
CA SER A 384 -30.89 12.42 12.28
C SER A 384 -29.66 13.02 12.94
N ILE A 385 -28.52 12.93 12.27
CA ILE A 385 -27.28 13.61 12.64
C ILE A 385 -26.78 14.47 11.48
N GLU A 386 -26.40 15.71 11.74
CA GLU A 386 -25.69 16.56 10.79
C GLU A 386 -24.19 16.43 11.00
N ILE A 387 -23.47 16.16 9.91
CA ILE A 387 -22.01 16.13 9.86
C ILE A 387 -21.54 17.31 9.01
N ASN A 388 -20.64 18.10 9.58
CA ASN A 388 -19.96 19.20 8.92
C ASN A 388 -18.46 19.12 9.15
N VAL A 389 -17.66 19.33 8.10
CA VAL A 389 -16.20 19.39 8.20
C VAL A 389 -15.71 20.74 7.68
N ASP A 390 -15.09 21.52 8.55
CA ASP A 390 -14.54 22.83 8.22
C ASP A 390 -13.02 22.78 8.11
N PHE A 391 -12.43 23.62 7.29
CA PHE A 391 -10.98 23.71 7.14
C PHE A 391 -10.46 25.01 7.72
N GLN A 392 -9.25 24.99 8.29
CA GLN A 392 -8.62 26.18 8.83
C GLN A 392 -8.62 27.32 7.82
N SER A 393 -9.20 28.45 8.22
CA SER A 393 -9.30 29.65 7.39
C SER A 393 -7.96 30.02 6.77
N TYR A 394 -8.00 30.25 5.47
CA TYR A 394 -6.82 30.54 4.68
C TYR A 394 -7.15 31.48 3.50
N THR A 395 -6.14 32.19 3.03
CA THR A 395 -6.19 33.02 1.82
C THR A 395 -4.92 32.81 0.99
N TRP A 396 -5.04 32.87 -0.33
CA TRP A 396 -3.90 32.80 -1.25
C TRP A 396 -4.00 33.78 -2.41
N SER A 397 -2.87 33.92 -3.10
CA SER A 397 -2.75 34.54 -4.40
C SER A 397 -1.69 33.79 -5.22
N GLY A 398 -1.92 33.59 -6.51
CA GLY A 398 -1.00 32.85 -7.37
C GLY A 398 -1.62 32.45 -8.70
N THR A 399 -0.93 31.55 -9.40
CA THR A 399 -1.28 31.01 -10.71
C THR A 399 -2.01 29.67 -10.60
N GLN A 400 -1.63 28.84 -9.63
CA GLN A 400 -2.26 27.54 -9.38
C GLN A 400 -3.20 27.62 -8.18
N THR A 401 -4.49 27.34 -8.42
CA THR A 401 -5.45 27.19 -7.31
C THR A 401 -5.15 25.90 -6.57
N PRO A 402 -4.90 25.95 -5.25
CA PRO A 402 -4.68 24.73 -4.50
C PRO A 402 -5.95 23.89 -4.37
N SER A 403 -5.76 22.64 -3.97
CA SER A 403 -6.85 21.66 -3.91
C SER A 403 -6.60 20.61 -2.83
N TYR A 404 -7.67 19.93 -2.42
CA TYR A 404 -7.62 18.76 -1.56
C TYR A 404 -8.36 17.60 -2.23
N SER A 405 -7.80 16.40 -2.14
CA SER A 405 -8.52 15.15 -2.38
C SER A 405 -9.05 14.64 -1.04
N ILE A 406 -10.35 14.36 -0.95
CA ILE A 406 -11.04 14.01 0.29
C ILE A 406 -11.78 12.69 0.09
N ALA A 407 -11.65 11.79 1.04
CA ALA A 407 -12.56 10.68 1.29
C ALA A 407 -12.98 10.74 2.75
N CYS A 408 -14.25 11.01 3.01
CA CYS A 408 -14.86 11.05 4.35
C CYS A 408 -16.08 10.14 4.33
N GLN A 409 -16.04 9.06 5.11
CA GLN A 409 -17.04 8.00 5.12
C GLN A 409 -17.61 7.85 6.53
N LEU A 410 -18.92 7.76 6.61
CA LEU A 410 -19.65 7.51 7.85
C LEU A 410 -19.94 6.03 7.96
N PHE A 411 -19.45 5.45 9.05
CA PHE A 411 -19.80 4.11 9.48
C PHE A 411 -20.67 4.19 10.72
N MET A 412 -21.80 3.49 10.68
CA MET A 412 -22.64 3.24 11.85
C MET A 412 -22.58 1.77 12.22
N TYR A 413 -22.69 1.50 13.51
CA TYR A 413 -22.53 0.16 14.05
C TYR A 413 -23.56 -0.15 15.13
N GLU A 414 -23.76 -1.43 15.36
CA GLU A 414 -24.36 -1.95 16.58
C GLU A 414 -23.43 -1.67 17.79
N GLY A 415 -23.83 -2.14 18.98
CA GLY A 415 -22.97 -2.11 20.15
C GLY A 415 -21.73 -2.99 19.98
N ALA A 416 -20.76 -2.84 20.90
CA ALA A 416 -19.60 -3.72 20.93
C ALA A 416 -20.02 -5.19 21.12
N ASN A 417 -19.37 -6.09 20.40
CA ASN A 417 -19.60 -7.53 20.51
C ASN A 417 -18.96 -8.14 21.76
N PHE A 418 -18.00 -7.43 22.37
CA PHE A 418 -17.25 -7.86 23.54
C PHE A 418 -17.23 -6.79 24.63
N THR A 419 -17.13 -7.23 25.88
CA THR A 419 -16.97 -6.40 27.08
C THR A 419 -15.49 -6.29 27.45
N ASN A 420 -14.77 -7.42 27.51
CA ASN A 420 -13.35 -7.47 27.91
C ASN A 420 -12.55 -8.23 26.85
N ASP A 421 -11.88 -7.49 25.97
CA ASP A 421 -11.12 -8.09 24.87
C ASP A 421 -9.93 -7.22 24.49
N VAL A 422 -8.76 -7.83 24.31
CA VAL A 422 -7.55 -7.14 23.85
C VAL A 422 -7.04 -7.76 22.56
N GLU A 423 -6.81 -6.94 21.55
CA GLU A 423 -6.24 -7.40 20.27
C GLU A 423 -4.78 -6.95 20.14
N ILE A 424 -3.95 -7.82 19.56
CA ILE A 424 -2.65 -7.41 19.00
C ILE A 424 -2.89 -6.97 17.55
N THR A 425 -2.65 -5.69 17.23
CA THR A 425 -2.93 -5.15 15.89
C THR A 425 -1.70 -5.08 15.01
N ASP A 426 -0.50 -5.01 15.57
CA ASP A 426 0.74 -5.12 14.81
C ASP A 426 1.96 -5.57 15.64
N ILE A 427 2.98 -6.11 14.95
CA ILE A 427 4.36 -6.25 15.43
C ILE A 427 5.23 -5.34 14.54
N ILE A 428 5.60 -4.19 15.08
CA ILE A 428 6.39 -3.16 14.37
C ILE A 428 7.85 -3.58 14.25
N LYS A 429 8.43 -4.09 15.34
CA LYS A 429 9.75 -4.71 15.36
C LYS A 429 9.76 -5.82 16.40
N PRO A 430 10.26 -7.02 16.09
CA PRO A 430 10.92 -7.42 14.85
C PRO A 430 9.92 -7.70 13.70
N SER A 431 10.20 -7.24 12.49
CA SER A 431 9.30 -7.39 11.34
C SER A 431 10.01 -7.38 9.99
N LEU A 432 9.44 -8.10 9.02
CA LEU A 432 9.78 -8.01 7.59
C LEU A 432 8.79 -7.17 6.79
N LYS A 433 7.78 -6.56 7.42
CA LYS A 433 6.87 -5.64 6.74
C LYS A 433 7.67 -4.47 6.16
N HIS A 434 7.46 -4.17 4.88
CA HIS A 434 8.26 -3.17 4.16
C HIS A 434 8.17 -1.77 4.82
N GLU A 435 7.01 -1.41 5.36
CA GLU A 435 6.79 -0.14 6.08
C GLU A 435 7.67 0.03 7.33
N TYR A 436 8.14 -1.08 7.92
CA TYR A 436 8.99 -1.07 9.11
C TYR A 436 10.47 -1.35 8.82
N SER A 437 10.86 -1.42 7.55
CA SER A 437 12.24 -1.71 7.12
C SER A 437 13.28 -0.73 7.67
N ARG A 438 12.91 0.52 7.96
CA ARG A 438 13.78 1.56 8.58
C ARG A 438 14.16 1.25 10.02
N PHE A 439 13.41 0.39 10.69
CA PHE A 439 13.56 0.08 12.12
C PHE A 439 13.98 -1.37 12.36
N ASN A 440 14.11 -2.16 11.30
CA ASN A 440 14.41 -3.59 11.33
C ASN A 440 15.66 -3.91 10.47
N PRO A 441 16.40 -5.00 10.75
CA PRO A 441 16.22 -5.94 11.86
C PRO A 441 16.61 -5.32 13.22
N ILE A 442 16.30 -6.04 14.31
CA ILE A 442 16.63 -5.64 15.69
C ILE A 442 17.30 -6.77 16.47
N CYS A 443 18.11 -6.40 17.47
CA CYS A 443 18.64 -7.31 18.49
C CYS A 443 18.31 -6.83 19.92
N GLY A 444 17.29 -5.97 20.05
CA GLY A 444 16.98 -5.22 21.27
C GLY A 444 15.55 -5.43 21.77
N LYS A 445 14.84 -4.33 22.01
CA LYS A 445 13.47 -4.34 22.51
C LYS A 445 12.45 -4.49 21.38
N PRO A 446 11.57 -5.50 21.42
CA PRO A 446 10.43 -5.56 20.52
C PRO A 446 9.44 -4.41 20.77
N LEU A 447 8.69 -4.03 19.74
CA LEU A 447 7.61 -3.04 19.78
C LEU A 447 6.39 -3.64 19.08
N ILE A 448 5.29 -3.72 19.81
CA ILE A 448 4.01 -4.23 19.32
C ILE A 448 2.96 -3.12 19.41
N LYS A 449 1.82 -3.31 18.77
CA LYS A 449 0.64 -2.46 18.93
C LYS A 449 -0.52 -3.27 19.47
N ILE A 450 -1.16 -2.78 20.52
CA ILE A 450 -2.36 -3.39 21.11
C ILE A 450 -3.56 -2.45 20.96
N ARG A 451 -4.76 -3.01 20.96
CA ARG A 451 -6.04 -2.30 20.90
C ARG A 451 -6.99 -2.82 21.98
N ASN A 452 -7.76 -1.93 22.58
CA ASN A 452 -8.93 -2.35 23.36
C ASN A 452 -10.08 -2.72 22.41
N TYR A 453 -10.41 -4.00 22.34
CA TYR A 453 -11.44 -4.55 21.46
C TYR A 453 -12.77 -4.78 22.20
N GLY A 454 -12.79 -4.56 23.52
CA GLY A 454 -13.98 -4.64 24.39
C GLY A 454 -14.54 -3.27 24.80
N SER A 455 -15.83 -3.25 25.18
CA SER A 455 -16.52 -2.00 25.57
C SER A 455 -16.00 -1.38 26.88
N ASP A 456 -15.49 -2.19 27.81
CA ASP A 456 -14.94 -1.68 29.07
C ASP A 456 -13.51 -1.18 28.86
N PRO A 457 -13.07 -0.10 29.52
CA PRO A 457 -11.70 0.39 29.38
C PRO A 457 -10.63 -0.65 29.76
N LEU A 458 -9.63 -0.79 28.89
CA LEU A 458 -8.49 -1.68 29.11
C LEU A 458 -7.45 -0.99 29.98
N THR A 459 -7.14 -1.58 31.13
CA THR A 459 -6.27 -0.96 32.15
C THR A 459 -4.99 -1.75 32.43
N SER A 460 -4.99 -3.03 32.08
CA SER A 460 -3.81 -3.90 32.15
C SER A 460 -3.94 -5.07 31.18
N VAL A 461 -2.80 -5.62 30.77
CA VAL A 461 -2.71 -6.80 29.88
C VAL A 461 -1.49 -7.62 30.30
N ASP A 462 -1.66 -8.94 30.41
CA ASP A 462 -0.53 -9.86 30.54
C ASP A 462 -0.05 -10.29 29.15
N ILE A 463 1.23 -10.08 28.87
CA ILE A 463 1.87 -10.28 27.57
C ILE A 463 2.94 -11.36 27.70
N GLU A 464 2.84 -12.42 26.91
CA GLU A 464 3.91 -13.40 26.72
C GLU A 464 4.57 -13.20 25.35
N TYR A 465 5.89 -13.27 25.27
CA TYR A 465 6.61 -13.02 24.03
C TYR A 465 7.94 -13.76 23.93
N GLY A 466 8.43 -13.97 22.71
CA GLY A 466 9.72 -14.60 22.46
C GLY A 466 9.86 -15.09 21.02
N VAL A 467 10.95 -15.79 20.73
CA VAL A 467 11.16 -16.46 19.43
C VAL A 467 10.50 -17.84 19.46
N GLU A 468 9.88 -18.28 18.37
CA GLU A 468 9.16 -19.55 18.28
C GLU A 468 10.10 -20.75 18.58
N GLY A 469 9.81 -21.47 19.67
CA GLY A 469 10.64 -22.57 20.19
C GLY A 469 11.85 -22.13 21.02
N GLY A 470 11.96 -20.83 21.32
CA GLY A 470 12.91 -20.23 22.25
C GLY A 470 12.37 -20.09 23.67
N VAL A 471 13.01 -19.21 24.45
CA VAL A 471 12.57 -18.86 25.82
C VAL A 471 11.38 -17.91 25.73
N VAL A 472 10.33 -18.17 26.53
CA VAL A 472 9.18 -17.29 26.67
C VAL A 472 9.43 -16.30 27.81
N HIS A 473 9.16 -15.03 27.54
CA HIS A 473 9.24 -13.91 28.47
C HIS A 473 7.83 -13.40 28.76
N THR A 474 7.64 -12.79 29.93
CA THR A 474 6.36 -12.24 30.38
C THR A 474 6.49 -10.78 30.77
N PHE A 475 5.50 -9.97 30.43
CA PHE A 475 5.42 -8.55 30.79
C PHE A 475 3.95 -8.17 31.04
N THR A 476 3.69 -7.34 32.05
CA THR A 476 2.34 -6.80 32.30
C THR A 476 2.32 -5.34 31.91
N TRP A 477 1.58 -5.01 30.85
CA TRP A 477 1.29 -3.63 30.49
C TRP A 477 0.23 -3.07 31.45
N ASN A 478 0.36 -1.79 31.81
CA ASN A 478 -0.61 -1.05 32.62
C ASN A 478 -0.83 0.31 31.95
N GLY A 479 -2.09 0.69 31.74
CA GLY A 479 -2.44 1.92 31.05
C GLY A 479 -3.93 2.21 31.12
N TYR A 480 -4.44 2.91 30.11
CA TYR A 480 -5.86 3.16 29.93
C TYR A 480 -6.15 3.32 28.43
N LEU A 481 -6.88 2.39 27.85
CA LEU A 481 -7.39 2.48 26.48
C LEU A 481 -8.91 2.37 26.51
N ALA A 482 -9.60 3.40 26.04
CA ALA A 482 -11.03 3.30 25.76
C ALA A 482 -11.27 2.34 24.58
N PHE A 483 -12.52 1.94 24.38
CA PHE A 483 -12.89 1.05 23.27
C PHE A 483 -12.36 1.59 21.93
N MET A 484 -11.73 0.71 21.14
CA MET A 484 -11.07 0.97 19.86
C MET A 484 -9.80 1.83 19.91
N GLU A 485 -9.39 2.35 21.06
CA GLU A 485 -8.09 3.02 21.19
C GLU A 485 -6.93 2.02 21.13
N GLU A 486 -5.81 2.48 20.59
CA GLU A 486 -4.58 1.70 20.41
C GLU A 486 -3.38 2.36 21.08
N GLU A 487 -2.41 1.54 21.45
CA GLU A 487 -1.11 1.99 21.96
C GLU A 487 0.02 1.12 21.42
N GLU A 488 1.17 1.73 21.15
CA GLU A 488 2.42 1.02 20.92
C GLU A 488 3.09 0.66 22.24
N VAL A 489 3.40 -0.62 22.44
CA VAL A 489 3.99 -1.15 23.68
C VAL A 489 5.41 -1.64 23.41
N GLU A 490 6.41 -0.91 23.92
CA GLU A 490 7.80 -1.36 23.89
C GLU A 490 8.01 -2.44 24.96
N LEU A 491 8.30 -3.66 24.52
CA LEU A 491 8.51 -4.80 25.41
C LEU A 491 9.92 -4.78 26.02
N PRO A 492 10.11 -5.41 27.20
CA PRO A 492 11.44 -5.51 27.79
C PRO A 492 12.44 -6.21 26.86
N LEU A 493 13.72 -5.83 27.01
CA LEU A 493 14.83 -6.32 26.20
C LEU A 493 14.83 -7.85 26.03
N LEU A 494 14.83 -8.30 24.77
CA LEU A 494 14.99 -9.71 24.44
C LEU A 494 16.48 -10.02 24.24
N GLN A 495 17.12 -10.64 25.24
CA GLN A 495 18.55 -10.93 25.18
C GLN A 495 18.90 -12.14 24.30
N ASN A 496 17.97 -13.07 24.12
CA ASN A 496 18.18 -14.29 23.36
C ASN A 496 17.19 -14.39 22.21
N TRP A 497 17.70 -14.22 20.99
CA TRP A 497 16.95 -14.31 19.74
C TRP A 497 16.96 -15.72 19.14
N SER A 498 17.40 -16.73 19.89
CA SER A 498 17.44 -18.13 19.44
C SER A 498 16.07 -18.80 19.57
N GLY A 499 15.71 -19.59 18.56
CA GLY A 499 14.55 -20.47 18.59
C GLY A 499 14.63 -21.57 17.52
N THR A 500 13.52 -22.28 17.33
CA THR A 500 13.40 -23.31 16.28
C THR A 500 13.11 -22.73 14.90
N LYS A 501 12.60 -21.49 14.85
CA LYS A 501 12.33 -20.71 13.64
C LYS A 501 12.64 -19.23 13.89
N ASP A 502 12.98 -18.49 12.83
CA ASP A 502 13.16 -17.04 12.85
C ASP A 502 11.79 -16.32 12.79
N VAL A 503 10.95 -16.62 13.78
CA VAL A 503 9.60 -16.07 13.94
C VAL A 503 9.47 -15.57 15.37
N PHE A 504 9.22 -14.28 15.52
CA PHE A 504 8.82 -13.68 16.79
C PHE A 504 7.33 -13.93 17.01
N GLN A 505 6.96 -14.29 18.23
CA GLN A 505 5.59 -14.50 18.63
C GLN A 505 5.28 -13.71 19.89
N VAL A 506 4.08 -13.18 19.94
CA VAL A 506 3.53 -12.50 21.11
C VAL A 506 2.10 -12.96 21.33
N SER A 507 1.70 -13.11 22.59
CA SER A 507 0.33 -13.38 22.99
C SER A 507 -0.10 -12.49 24.16
N VAL A 508 -1.35 -12.07 24.15
CA VAL A 508 -1.98 -11.25 25.20
C VAL A 508 -3.04 -12.06 25.95
N SER A 509 -3.29 -11.68 27.20
CA SER A 509 -4.33 -12.27 28.03
C SER A 509 -4.69 -11.36 29.21
N ASN A 510 -5.75 -11.74 29.92
CA ASN A 510 -6.22 -11.09 31.14
C ASN A 510 -6.50 -9.58 31.01
N PRO A 511 -7.29 -9.11 30.01
CA PRO A 511 -7.61 -7.70 29.85
C PRO A 511 -8.25 -7.14 31.12
N SER A 512 -7.62 -6.13 31.73
CA SER A 512 -8.05 -5.55 33.02
C SER A 512 -8.21 -6.57 34.16
N GLY A 513 -7.49 -7.70 34.11
CA GLY A 513 -7.60 -8.80 35.07
C GLY A 513 -8.85 -9.69 34.90
N ASN A 514 -9.63 -9.50 33.83
CA ASN A 514 -10.79 -10.32 33.48
C ASN A 514 -10.41 -11.41 32.48
N THR A 515 -11.32 -12.37 32.25
CA THR A 515 -11.14 -13.33 31.16
C THR A 515 -11.37 -12.63 29.83
N ASP A 516 -10.45 -12.84 28.90
CA ASP A 516 -10.56 -12.38 27.52
C ASP A 516 -11.65 -13.16 26.78
N GLU A 517 -12.57 -12.45 26.12
CA GLU A 517 -13.76 -13.04 25.52
C GLU A 517 -13.53 -13.57 24.09
N TYR A 518 -12.46 -13.15 23.41
CA TYR A 518 -12.19 -13.52 22.02
C TYR A 518 -10.73 -13.93 21.77
N THR A 519 -10.40 -15.18 22.05
CA THR A 519 -8.99 -15.63 22.03
C THR A 519 -8.29 -15.67 20.66
N ASP A 520 -9.02 -15.53 19.55
CA ASP A 520 -8.47 -15.68 18.20
C ASP A 520 -7.67 -14.45 17.73
N ASN A 521 -7.80 -13.32 18.41
CA ASN A 521 -7.02 -12.09 18.16
C ASN A 521 -5.87 -11.90 19.18
N ASN A 522 -5.70 -12.84 20.11
CA ASN A 522 -4.74 -12.74 21.21
C ASN A 522 -3.31 -13.11 20.82
N ILE A 523 -3.07 -13.65 19.62
CA ILE A 523 -1.74 -14.13 19.20
C ILE A 523 -1.38 -13.51 17.86
N MET A 524 -0.18 -12.95 17.77
CA MET A 524 0.40 -12.50 16.52
C MET A 524 1.83 -13.03 16.36
N LYS A 525 2.22 -13.28 15.11
CA LYS A 525 3.56 -13.74 14.74
C LYS A 525 4.13 -12.85 13.65
N SER A 526 5.44 -12.67 13.69
CA SER A 526 6.17 -11.90 12.68
C SER A 526 7.48 -12.61 12.34
N PRO A 527 7.73 -12.93 11.05
CA PRO A 527 9.06 -13.37 10.65
C PRO A 527 10.07 -12.24 10.87
N PHE A 528 11.34 -12.59 11.10
CA PHE A 528 12.40 -11.60 11.27
C PHE A 528 13.74 -12.08 10.74
N GLU A 529 14.67 -11.13 10.61
CA GLU A 529 16.07 -11.38 10.27
C GLU A 529 16.98 -11.04 11.46
N HIS A 530 18.05 -11.80 11.62
CA HIS A 530 19.08 -11.49 12.61
C HIS A 530 19.90 -10.29 12.17
N VAL A 531 20.30 -9.46 13.13
CA VAL A 531 21.24 -8.37 12.86
C VAL A 531 22.61 -8.92 12.46
N PRO A 532 23.40 -8.18 11.66
CA PRO A 532 24.77 -8.56 11.37
C PRO A 532 25.66 -8.51 12.64
N ASN A 533 26.72 -9.31 12.65
CA ASN A 533 27.74 -9.31 13.70
C ASN A 533 29.07 -8.71 13.18
N TYR A 534 29.68 -7.82 13.95
CA TYR A 534 30.95 -7.17 13.65
C TYR A 534 32.03 -7.48 14.68
N GLU A 535 33.28 -7.23 14.28
CA GLU A 535 34.43 -7.27 15.18
C GLU A 535 34.28 -6.22 16.30
N ASP A 536 34.90 -6.50 17.44
CA ASP A 536 34.90 -5.66 18.64
C ASP A 536 35.49 -4.26 18.37
N VAL A 537 36.29 -4.09 17.31
CA VAL A 537 36.91 -2.81 16.97
C VAL A 537 36.75 -2.52 15.48
N PHE A 538 36.08 -1.42 15.16
CA PHE A 538 36.05 -0.87 13.81
C PHE A 538 36.07 0.66 13.84
N SER A 539 36.25 1.27 12.68
CA SER A 539 36.26 2.72 12.51
C SER A 539 35.07 3.21 11.70
N VAL A 540 34.46 4.30 12.15
CA VAL A 540 33.45 5.07 11.42
C VAL A 540 34.18 6.14 10.62
N TRP A 541 33.99 6.11 9.31
CA TRP A 541 34.55 7.08 8.39
C TRP A 541 33.42 7.95 7.87
N THR A 542 33.46 9.24 8.21
CA THR A 542 32.47 10.22 7.80
C THR A 542 33.13 11.29 6.95
N GLN A 543 32.53 11.62 5.82
CA GLN A 543 32.79 12.83 5.04
C GLN A 543 31.49 13.64 5.08
N THR A 544 31.53 14.82 5.67
CA THR A 544 30.40 15.76 5.66
C THR A 544 30.34 16.48 4.30
N ASN A 545 29.13 16.85 3.89
CA ASN A 545 28.85 17.75 2.77
C ASN A 545 29.03 19.22 3.22
N ALA A 546 28.58 20.20 2.45
CA ALA A 546 28.68 21.61 2.77
C ALA A 546 27.57 22.14 3.70
N GLY A 547 26.57 21.32 4.01
CA GLY A 547 25.42 21.71 4.83
C GLY A 547 25.81 21.93 6.29
N VAL A 548 25.17 22.93 6.90
CA VAL A 548 25.56 23.48 8.20
C VAL A 548 24.35 23.96 8.98
N ILE A 549 24.33 23.63 10.27
CA ILE A 549 23.35 24.16 11.25
C ILE A 549 23.39 25.70 11.28
N SER A 550 24.59 26.27 11.11
CA SER A 550 24.78 27.71 11.03
C SER A 550 25.99 28.11 10.22
N THR A 551 25.80 29.06 9.30
CA THR A 551 26.88 29.67 8.52
C THR A 551 27.92 30.43 9.37
N TRP A 552 27.62 30.72 10.64
CA TRP A 552 28.56 31.35 11.57
C TRP A 552 29.51 30.37 12.25
N THR A 553 29.06 29.16 12.57
CA THR A 553 29.85 28.13 13.27
C THR A 553 30.51 27.16 12.31
N ASN A 554 29.94 27.02 11.10
CA ASN A 554 30.34 26.04 10.08
C ASN A 554 30.24 24.59 10.60
N GLU A 555 29.48 24.38 11.67
CA GLU A 555 29.17 23.07 12.24
C GLU A 555 28.24 22.34 11.28
N SER A 556 28.61 21.11 10.95
CA SER A 556 27.81 20.25 10.08
C SER A 556 26.51 19.87 10.77
N GLU A 557 25.44 19.83 9.98
CA GLU A 557 24.13 19.25 10.31
C GLU A 557 24.18 17.74 10.57
N THR A 558 25.19 17.05 10.03
CA THR A 558 25.36 15.62 10.24
C THR A 558 26.01 15.30 11.58
N SER A 559 25.45 14.32 12.30
CA SER A 559 26.06 13.74 13.51
C SER A 559 25.77 12.25 13.64
N TRP A 560 26.53 11.52 14.47
CA TRP A 560 26.24 10.11 14.71
C TRP A 560 26.42 9.68 16.16
N LYS A 561 25.68 8.65 16.56
CA LYS A 561 25.65 8.06 17.89
C LYS A 561 25.61 6.54 17.82
N PHE A 562 26.18 5.90 18.85
CA PHE A 562 26.00 4.49 19.15
C PHE A 562 25.29 4.36 20.49
N PHE A 563 24.23 3.56 20.52
CA PHE A 563 23.52 3.18 21.74
C PHE A 563 23.73 1.69 22.02
N LYS A 564 23.67 1.33 23.29
CA LYS A 564 23.54 -0.06 23.73
C LYS A 564 22.07 -0.49 23.66
N ASP A 565 21.85 -1.78 23.80
CA ASP A 565 20.53 -2.42 23.87
C ASP A 565 19.61 -1.89 24.99
N ASP A 566 20.19 -1.38 26.09
CA ASP A 566 19.46 -0.71 27.17
C ASP A 566 19.10 0.78 26.87
N GLY A 567 19.50 1.30 25.71
CA GLY A 567 19.31 2.68 25.28
C GLY A 567 20.35 3.67 25.81
N SER A 568 21.35 3.21 26.59
CA SER A 568 22.43 4.06 27.06
C SER A 568 23.39 4.42 25.92
N LEU A 569 23.89 5.66 25.93
CA LEU A 569 24.88 6.12 24.97
C LEU A 569 26.21 5.37 25.16
N HIS A 570 26.71 4.75 24.09
CA HIS A 570 28.02 4.11 24.03
C HIS A 570 29.10 5.06 23.50
N ALA A 571 28.85 5.68 22.36
CA ALA A 571 29.76 6.61 21.71
C ALA A 571 28.99 7.62 20.85
N GLN A 572 29.61 8.76 20.55
CA GLN A 572 29.05 9.75 19.63
C GLN A 572 30.15 10.49 18.89
N SER A 573 29.81 11.10 17.77
CA SER A 573 30.71 12.01 17.06
C SER A 573 31.09 13.20 17.95
N GLN A 574 32.28 13.73 17.70
CA GLN A 574 32.59 15.11 18.09
C GLN A 574 31.76 16.10 17.25
N ILE A 575 31.85 17.39 17.57
CA ILE A 575 31.36 18.43 16.65
C ILE A 575 32.09 18.27 15.32
N MET A 576 31.32 18.04 14.26
CA MET A 576 31.83 17.94 12.90
C MET A 576 31.65 19.28 12.18
N TYR A 577 32.51 19.55 11.21
CA TYR A 577 32.47 20.76 10.39
C TYR A 577 32.18 20.37 8.95
N SER A 578 31.61 21.29 8.17
CA SER A 578 31.30 21.04 6.77
C SER A 578 32.55 20.67 5.95
N ASN A 579 32.35 19.92 4.87
CA ASN A 579 33.36 19.48 3.91
C ASN A 579 34.61 18.82 4.54
N SER A 580 34.44 18.10 5.65
CA SER A 580 35.53 17.56 6.46
C SER A 580 35.47 16.05 6.61
N GLN A 581 36.64 15.43 6.79
CA GLN A 581 36.76 13.98 7.01
C GLN A 581 37.04 13.63 8.46
N TYR A 582 36.32 12.65 8.97
CA TYR A 582 36.44 12.09 10.31
C TYR A 582 36.65 10.58 10.25
N ARG A 583 37.45 10.06 11.17
CA ARG A 583 37.86 8.65 11.24
C ARG A 583 37.98 8.23 12.70
N ASP A 584 36.85 7.84 13.26
CA ASP A 584 36.74 7.54 14.68
C ASP A 584 36.81 6.03 14.88
N THR A 585 37.79 5.56 15.65
CA THR A 585 37.92 4.14 16.00
C THR A 585 37.12 3.89 17.27
N ILE A 586 36.17 2.96 17.20
CA ILE A 586 35.26 2.62 18.28
C ILE A 586 35.54 1.18 18.72
N GLU A 587 35.62 0.99 20.03
CA GLU A 587 35.75 -0.31 20.66
C GLU A 587 34.40 -0.67 21.31
N PHE A 588 33.98 -1.91 21.09
CA PHE A 588 32.76 -2.50 21.57
C PHE A 588 33.10 -3.69 22.45
N THR A 589 32.16 -4.06 23.32
CA THR A 589 32.18 -5.32 24.06
C THR A 589 31.11 -6.24 23.50
N GLY A 590 31.13 -7.54 23.83
CA GLY A 590 30.04 -8.47 23.52
C GLY A 590 28.65 -7.91 23.82
N GLY A 591 27.83 -7.67 22.79
CA GLY A 591 26.47 -7.16 22.96
C GLY A 591 25.81 -6.66 21.68
N CYS A 592 24.58 -6.16 21.83
CA CYS A 592 23.79 -5.51 20.78
C CYS A 592 23.96 -3.98 20.86
N TYR A 593 24.07 -3.35 19.69
CA TYR A 593 24.26 -1.92 19.54
C TYR A 593 23.42 -1.36 18.39
N THR A 594 23.04 -0.09 18.53
CA THR A 594 22.35 0.68 17.49
C THR A 594 23.24 1.84 17.08
N PHE A 595 23.60 1.90 15.80
CA PHE A 595 24.19 3.08 15.18
C PHE A 595 23.08 3.96 14.63
N ILE A 596 23.11 5.25 14.94
CA ILE A 596 22.24 6.25 14.33
C ILE A 596 23.13 7.35 13.76
N ILE A 597 23.04 7.59 12.46
CA ILE A 597 23.49 8.84 11.83
C ILE A 597 22.26 9.69 11.56
N GLU A 598 22.34 10.97 11.89
CA GLU A 598 21.24 11.93 11.80
C GLU A 598 21.72 13.16 11.05
N ASP A 599 20.79 13.76 10.31
CA ASP A 599 20.97 15.05 9.66
C ASP A 599 19.86 16.02 10.12
N THR A 600 20.23 17.19 10.61
CA THR A 600 19.26 18.12 11.22
C THR A 600 18.40 18.87 10.21
N ASP A 601 18.83 18.98 8.95
CA ASP A 601 18.06 19.61 7.87
C ASP A 601 17.29 18.55 7.03
N GLU A 602 17.42 17.27 7.42
CA GLU A 602 16.69 16.11 6.90
C GLU A 602 16.90 15.78 5.42
N ASP A 603 17.98 16.25 4.83
CA ASP A 603 18.37 15.95 3.45
C ASP A 603 19.59 15.00 3.35
N GLY A 604 20.15 14.62 4.48
CA GLY A 604 21.24 13.66 4.56
C GLY A 604 22.54 14.20 3.96
N LEU A 605 23.34 13.32 3.36
CA LEU A 605 24.69 13.65 2.88
C LEU A 605 24.79 13.81 1.36
N ASP A 606 23.72 13.56 0.60
CA ASP A 606 23.71 13.69 -0.86
C ASP A 606 22.27 13.89 -1.35
N TYR A 607 21.83 15.14 -1.43
CA TYR A 607 20.48 15.48 -1.88
C TYR A 607 20.51 16.43 -3.06
N TRP A 608 19.80 16.06 -4.12
CA TRP A 608 19.94 16.71 -5.42
C TRP A 608 19.37 18.14 -5.47
N ALA A 609 18.40 18.46 -4.60
CA ALA A 609 17.67 19.72 -4.64
C ALA A 609 18.31 20.83 -3.78
N ASN A 610 19.53 20.61 -3.27
CA ASN A 610 20.34 21.62 -2.59
C ASN A 610 21.69 21.81 -3.32
N SER A 611 22.65 22.49 -2.69
CA SER A 611 24.00 22.69 -3.24
C SER A 611 25.09 22.29 -2.25
N ASP A 612 24.78 21.37 -1.34
CA ASP A 612 25.68 20.98 -0.26
C ASP A 612 26.74 19.98 -0.74
N GLY A 613 26.50 19.34 -1.88
CA GLY A 613 27.41 18.36 -2.45
C GLY A 613 27.30 17.01 -1.74
N VAL A 614 28.34 16.19 -1.87
CA VAL A 614 28.27 14.76 -1.53
C VAL A 614 29.19 14.41 -0.36
N GLY A 615 28.61 13.80 0.66
CA GLY A 615 29.27 13.17 1.78
C GLY A 615 29.20 11.64 1.75
N TYR A 616 29.66 11.01 2.82
CA TYR A 616 29.44 9.58 3.05
C TYR A 616 29.60 9.23 4.53
N VAL A 617 29.03 8.09 4.93
CA VAL A 617 29.42 7.39 6.15
C VAL A 617 29.66 5.90 5.85
N LYS A 618 30.77 5.35 6.37
CA LYS A 618 31.19 3.96 6.12
C LYS A 618 31.85 3.33 7.33
N PHE A 619 31.73 2.01 7.46
CA PHE A 619 32.46 1.26 8.51
C PHE A 619 33.66 0.49 7.94
N ARG A 620 34.74 0.45 8.72
CA ARG A 620 36.00 -0.22 8.32
C ARG A 620 36.67 -0.92 9.49
N ASN A 621 37.06 -2.19 9.28
CA ASN A 621 37.81 -2.98 10.27
C ASN A 621 39.17 -2.36 10.60
N VAL A 622 39.62 -2.49 11.85
CA VAL A 622 40.89 -1.93 12.32
C VAL A 622 41.79 -3.03 12.93
N PRO A 623 42.96 -3.33 12.32
CA PRO A 623 43.36 -2.97 10.96
C PRO A 623 42.59 -3.81 9.93
N GLY A 624 42.31 -3.27 8.75
CA GLY A 624 41.77 -4.11 7.69
C GLY A 624 40.97 -3.44 6.59
N SER A 625 40.09 -4.26 6.04
CA SER A 625 39.20 -3.98 4.92
C SER A 625 37.98 -3.18 5.35
N TRP A 626 37.29 -2.60 4.36
CA TRP A 626 35.93 -2.13 4.52
C TRP A 626 35.01 -3.27 4.96
N ILE A 627 34.04 -2.97 5.81
CA ILE A 627 32.99 -3.93 6.13
C ILE A 627 32.03 -3.96 4.93
N PRO A 628 31.80 -5.11 4.27
CA PRO A 628 30.90 -5.19 3.13
C PRO A 628 29.52 -4.63 3.46
N ASN A 629 28.90 -3.96 2.49
CA ASN A 629 27.56 -3.36 2.59
C ASN A 629 27.38 -2.27 3.66
N LEU A 630 28.44 -1.83 4.35
CA LEU A 630 28.42 -0.67 5.26
C LEU A 630 29.04 0.56 4.61
N ASN A 631 28.61 0.80 3.38
CA ASN A 631 28.67 2.09 2.71
C ASN A 631 27.22 2.57 2.63
N PHE A 632 26.79 3.28 3.66
CA PHE A 632 25.42 3.73 3.79
C PHE A 632 25.04 4.67 2.65
N ASN A 633 23.78 4.60 2.21
CA ASN A 633 23.29 5.50 1.18
C ASN A 633 23.30 6.93 1.72
N PRO A 634 23.96 7.90 1.06
CA PRO A 634 24.01 9.27 1.56
C PRO A 634 22.69 10.05 1.39
N ASP A 635 21.80 9.66 0.47
CA ASP A 635 20.44 10.22 0.34
C ASP A 635 19.48 9.47 1.28
N PHE A 636 19.64 9.71 2.59
CA PHE A 636 18.91 8.99 3.65
C PHE A 636 17.83 9.79 4.36
N GLY A 637 17.67 11.07 3.98
CA GLY A 637 16.78 12.01 4.63
C GLY A 637 17.22 12.31 6.07
N THR A 638 16.31 12.12 7.02
CA THR A 638 16.51 12.46 8.44
C THR A 638 17.60 11.64 9.12
N ASN A 639 17.64 10.32 8.88
CA ASN A 639 18.57 9.43 9.58
C ASN A 639 18.85 8.09 8.89
N ILE A 640 19.77 7.31 9.44
CA ILE A 640 19.85 5.85 9.24
C ILE A 640 19.98 5.20 10.60
N ILE A 641 19.18 4.16 10.84
CA ILE A 641 19.27 3.31 12.02
C ILE A 641 19.83 1.96 11.60
N HIS A 642 20.98 1.57 12.18
CA HIS A 642 21.66 0.32 11.88
C HIS A 642 21.91 -0.46 13.16
N ASN A 643 21.17 -1.55 13.36
CA ASN A 643 21.35 -2.46 14.49
C ASN A 643 22.37 -3.54 14.15
N PHE A 644 23.22 -3.90 15.11
CA PHE A 644 24.24 -4.94 14.97
C PHE A 644 24.62 -5.54 16.31
N THR A 645 25.24 -6.70 16.26
CA THR A 645 25.99 -7.24 17.39
C THR A 645 27.47 -6.99 17.18
N ALA A 646 28.20 -6.77 18.27
CA ALA A 646 29.65 -6.68 18.27
C ALA A 646 30.20 -7.48 19.44
N GLY A 647 31.45 -7.93 19.33
CA GLY A 647 32.03 -8.78 20.35
C GLY A 647 31.87 -10.26 20.09
N THR A 648 32.71 -11.06 20.73
CA THR A 648 32.39 -12.48 20.92
C THR A 648 31.23 -12.56 21.91
N ILE A 649 29.99 -12.73 21.42
CA ILE A 649 28.86 -13.08 22.29
C ILE A 649 29.27 -14.36 23.02
N SER A 650 29.37 -14.31 24.35
CA SER A 650 29.64 -15.49 25.17
C SER A 650 28.39 -16.36 25.27
N SER A 651 27.93 -16.86 24.13
CA SER A 651 27.29 -18.15 23.98
C SER A 651 28.22 -18.93 23.06
N VAL A 652 28.71 -20.07 23.51
CA VAL A 652 29.70 -20.92 22.84
C VAL A 652 29.38 -21.12 21.36
N GLU A 653 29.91 -20.26 20.48
CA GLU A 653 29.94 -20.48 19.04
C GLU A 653 31.39 -20.55 18.60
N GLU A 654 31.75 -21.76 18.18
CA GLU A 654 33.02 -22.13 17.59
C GLU A 654 33.31 -21.20 16.40
N LEU A 655 34.54 -20.66 16.32
CA LEU A 655 35.10 -19.97 15.15
C LEU A 655 34.57 -20.57 13.83
N GLN A 656 33.54 -19.96 13.23
CA GLN A 656 33.03 -20.43 11.95
C GLN A 656 33.98 -19.96 10.84
N ASN A 657 34.84 -20.86 10.38
CA ASN A 657 35.39 -20.70 9.05
C ASN A 657 34.24 -20.75 8.03
N LYS A 658 34.26 -19.88 7.02
CA LYS A 658 33.26 -19.85 5.95
C LYS A 658 33.26 -21.18 5.19
N ILE A 659 32.14 -21.90 5.24
CA ILE A 659 31.92 -23.15 4.51
C ILE A 659 30.77 -22.97 3.51
N GLU A 660 31.01 -23.39 2.27
CA GLU A 660 30.03 -23.38 1.19
C GLU A 660 29.54 -24.82 0.98
N ILE A 661 28.25 -25.09 1.19
CA ILE A 661 27.60 -26.36 0.84
C ILE A 661 26.60 -26.10 -0.27
N PHE A 662 26.78 -26.72 -1.44
CA PHE A 662 25.83 -26.62 -2.54
C PHE A 662 25.72 -27.91 -3.37
N PRO A 663 24.55 -28.21 -3.94
CA PRO A 663 23.29 -27.52 -3.68
C PRO A 663 22.83 -27.73 -2.22
N ASN A 664 22.04 -26.80 -1.69
CA ASN A 664 21.39 -26.94 -0.39
C ASN A 664 20.10 -26.10 -0.45
N PRO A 665 18.91 -26.70 -0.64
CA PRO A 665 18.61 -28.13 -0.52
C PRO A 665 19.25 -29.05 -1.60
N ALA A 666 19.47 -30.33 -1.26
CA ALA A 666 20.13 -31.32 -2.13
C ALA A 666 19.35 -32.63 -2.24
N LYS A 667 19.46 -33.30 -3.39
CA LYS A 667 18.89 -34.64 -3.63
C LYS A 667 19.92 -35.74 -3.42
N ASP A 668 20.87 -35.89 -4.33
CA ASP A 668 21.75 -37.08 -4.31
C ASP A 668 23.15 -36.79 -3.79
N ASN A 669 23.66 -35.57 -4.01
CA ASN A 669 25.04 -35.21 -3.71
C ASN A 669 25.12 -33.75 -3.24
N ILE A 670 26.14 -33.48 -2.42
CA ILE A 670 26.55 -32.14 -2.00
C ILE A 670 28.02 -31.92 -2.29
N GLN A 671 28.37 -30.67 -2.57
CA GLN A 671 29.74 -30.20 -2.65
C GLN A 671 30.01 -29.30 -1.44
N ILE A 672 31.04 -29.65 -0.66
CA ILE A 672 31.51 -28.87 0.48
C ILE A 672 32.80 -28.20 0.07
N LYS A 673 32.86 -26.87 0.17
CA LYS A 673 34.05 -26.08 -0.15
C LYS A 673 34.41 -25.18 1.02
N ALA A 674 35.68 -25.25 1.42
CA ALA A 674 36.22 -24.47 2.52
C ALA A 674 37.75 -24.31 2.39
N ASP A 675 38.28 -23.21 2.92
CA ASP A 675 39.72 -23.03 3.04
C ASP A 675 40.28 -23.98 4.10
N ASN A 676 41.40 -24.65 3.80
CA ASN A 676 42.05 -25.64 4.67
C ASN A 676 41.19 -26.89 5.00
N LEU A 677 40.27 -27.28 4.10
CA LEU A 677 39.45 -28.49 4.29
C LEU A 677 40.27 -29.79 4.25
N ILE A 678 41.37 -29.83 3.51
CA ILE A 678 42.21 -31.04 3.34
C ILE A 678 42.65 -31.59 4.71
N ASN A 679 42.48 -32.90 4.91
CA ASN A 679 42.73 -33.64 6.15
C ASN A 679 41.79 -33.29 7.32
N SER A 680 40.68 -32.61 7.07
CA SER A 680 39.64 -32.34 8.07
C SER A 680 38.54 -33.40 8.01
N GLU A 681 37.98 -33.75 9.16
CA GLU A 681 36.86 -34.67 9.29
C GLU A 681 35.54 -33.96 9.00
N VAL A 682 34.80 -34.44 8.01
CA VAL A 682 33.43 -34.04 7.70
C VAL A 682 32.49 -35.05 8.34
N GLN A 683 31.61 -34.61 9.23
CA GLN A 683 30.61 -35.42 9.90
C GLN A 683 29.21 -34.90 9.59
N ILE A 684 28.28 -35.74 9.17
CA ILE A 684 26.86 -35.40 9.02
C ILE A 684 26.11 -36.04 10.18
N TYR A 685 25.26 -35.25 10.82
CA TYR A 685 24.43 -35.62 11.97
C TYR A 685 22.96 -35.58 11.59
N ASN A 686 22.18 -36.50 12.12
CA ASN A 686 20.71 -36.39 12.11
C ASN A 686 20.21 -35.42 13.19
N VAL A 687 18.90 -35.17 13.22
CA VAL A 687 18.26 -34.28 14.21
C VAL A 687 18.40 -34.72 15.67
N LEU A 688 18.75 -35.98 15.92
CA LEU A 688 19.00 -36.52 17.27
C LEU A 688 20.47 -36.35 17.70
N GLY A 689 21.32 -35.79 16.84
CA GLY A 689 22.75 -35.63 17.10
C GLY A 689 23.57 -36.91 16.89
N GLU A 690 23.04 -37.91 16.19
CA GLU A 690 23.77 -39.12 15.83
C GLU A 690 24.55 -38.91 14.52
N ILE A 691 25.80 -39.35 14.49
CA ILE A 691 26.64 -39.30 13.28
C ILE A 691 26.14 -40.36 12.30
N ILE A 692 25.65 -39.91 11.15
CA ILE A 692 25.15 -40.77 10.06
C ILE A 692 26.18 -40.95 8.94
N LEU A 693 27.13 -40.02 8.80
CA LEU A 693 28.22 -40.10 7.84
C LEU A 693 29.45 -39.42 8.43
N SER A 694 30.64 -40.02 8.28
CA SER A 694 31.92 -39.36 8.57
C SER A 694 32.93 -39.66 7.45
N LYS A 695 33.67 -38.65 7.02
CA LYS A 695 34.67 -38.74 5.95
C LYS A 695 35.80 -37.72 6.18
N VAL A 696 37.05 -38.14 5.98
CA VAL A 696 38.18 -37.20 5.95
C VAL A 696 38.34 -36.60 4.56
N ALA A 697 38.22 -35.28 4.44
CA ALA A 697 38.31 -34.57 3.17
C ALA A 697 39.74 -34.62 2.59
N GLN A 698 39.85 -34.83 1.28
CA GLN A 698 41.11 -34.95 0.55
C GLN A 698 41.39 -33.71 -0.31
N LYS A 699 40.39 -32.86 -0.53
CA LYS A 699 40.46 -31.64 -1.32
C LYS A 699 39.83 -30.46 -0.56
N ASN A 700 40.18 -29.23 -0.96
CA ASN A 700 39.49 -28.01 -0.49
C ASN A 700 38.06 -27.87 -1.02
N SER A 701 37.67 -28.73 -1.96
CA SER A 701 36.31 -28.92 -2.42
C SER A 701 36.02 -30.41 -2.56
N GLU A 702 35.13 -30.92 -1.73
CA GLU A 702 34.87 -32.33 -1.55
C GLU A 702 33.41 -32.65 -1.89
N THR A 703 33.18 -33.64 -2.75
CA THR A 703 31.82 -34.13 -3.05
C THR A 703 31.47 -35.28 -2.12
N ILE A 704 30.25 -35.24 -1.57
CA ILE A 704 29.70 -36.26 -0.67
C ILE A 704 28.34 -36.71 -1.21
N SER A 705 28.18 -38.03 -1.35
CA SER A 705 26.92 -38.66 -1.70
C SER A 705 26.01 -38.74 -0.49
N ILE A 706 24.78 -38.28 -0.64
CA ILE A 706 23.71 -38.30 0.38
C ILE A 706 22.44 -39.01 -0.12
N GLU A 707 22.50 -39.65 -1.28
CA GLU A 707 21.40 -40.41 -1.91
C GLU A 707 20.69 -41.38 -0.94
N ASN A 708 21.45 -42.02 -0.04
CA ASN A 708 20.92 -42.99 0.92
C ASN A 708 20.36 -42.36 2.22
N LEU A 709 20.39 -41.04 2.35
CA LEU A 709 19.81 -40.35 3.50
C LEU A 709 18.31 -40.11 3.28
N PRO A 710 17.44 -40.39 4.26
CA PRO A 710 16.04 -40.00 4.22
C PRO A 710 15.86 -38.49 4.00
N GLU A 711 14.75 -38.08 3.39
CA GLU A 711 14.35 -36.66 3.32
C GLU A 711 14.29 -36.05 4.73
N GLY A 712 14.84 -34.85 4.90
CA GLY A 712 14.92 -34.21 6.22
C GLY A 712 16.07 -33.25 6.40
N ILE A 713 16.20 -32.76 7.64
CA ILE A 713 17.24 -31.80 8.04
C ILE A 713 18.39 -32.55 8.69
N TYR A 714 19.60 -32.18 8.29
CA TYR A 714 20.85 -32.71 8.81
C TYR A 714 21.79 -31.56 9.20
N THR A 715 22.78 -31.87 10.03
CA THR A 715 23.84 -30.93 10.40
C THR A 715 25.17 -31.46 9.92
N ILE A 716 25.91 -30.68 9.13
CA ILE A 716 27.29 -31.00 8.77
C ILE A 716 28.23 -30.29 9.76
N LYS A 717 29.16 -31.03 10.36
CA LYS A 717 30.28 -30.48 11.12
C LYS A 717 31.60 -30.81 10.45
N LEU A 718 32.49 -29.83 10.37
CA LEU A 718 33.88 -29.98 9.94
C LEU A 718 34.78 -29.87 11.15
N LYS A 719 35.71 -30.83 11.31
CA LYS A 719 36.70 -30.83 12.39
C LYS A 719 38.10 -31.07 11.82
N GLY A 720 38.94 -30.07 11.89
CA GLY A 720 40.32 -30.12 11.43
C GLY A 720 41.22 -29.25 12.29
N LYS A 721 42.53 -29.33 12.07
CA LYS A 721 43.53 -28.58 12.85
C LYS A 721 43.34 -27.06 12.77
N ASN A 722 42.84 -26.57 11.62
CA ASN A 722 42.65 -25.15 11.32
C ASN A 722 41.22 -24.84 10.85
N ILE A 723 40.27 -25.77 11.00
CA ILE A 723 38.87 -25.58 10.61
C ILE A 723 37.93 -26.27 11.60
N ASN A 724 37.03 -25.49 12.17
CA ASN A 724 35.86 -25.98 12.87
C ASN A 724 34.66 -25.24 12.29
N ALA A 725 33.63 -25.93 11.83
CA ALA A 725 32.47 -25.28 11.22
C ALA A 725 31.27 -26.18 11.31
N THR A 726 30.09 -25.58 11.47
CA THR A 726 28.81 -26.28 11.49
C THR A 726 27.85 -25.61 10.52
N GLN A 727 27.18 -26.37 9.66
CA GLN A 727 26.17 -25.83 8.73
C GLN A 727 25.01 -26.80 8.51
N LYS A 728 23.81 -26.26 8.35
CA LYS A 728 22.58 -27.01 8.06
C LYS A 728 22.60 -27.56 6.63
N LEU A 729 22.15 -28.80 6.46
CA LEU A 729 21.88 -29.45 5.18
C LEU A 729 20.39 -29.83 5.11
N VAL A 730 19.73 -29.51 4.01
CA VAL A 730 18.36 -29.93 3.71
C VAL A 730 18.39 -31.00 2.60
N LYS A 731 17.98 -32.24 2.92
CA LYS A 731 17.80 -33.33 1.96
C LYS A 731 16.36 -33.34 1.45
N GLN A 732 16.21 -33.28 0.12
CA GLN A 732 14.95 -33.41 -0.62
C GLN A 732 14.84 -34.73 -1.35
#